data_AF-A0A439DA79-F1
#
_entry.id   AF-A0A439DA79-F1
#
_cell.length_a   1.000
_cell.length_b   1.000
_cell.length_c   1.000
_cell.angle_alpha   90.00
_cell.angle_beta   90.00
_cell.angle_gamma   90.00
#
_symmetry.space_group_name_H-M   'P 1'
#
loop_
_entity.id
_entity.type
_entity.pdbx_description
1 polymer ?
#
loop_
_entity_poly.entity_id
_entity_poly.type
_entity_poly.pdbx_seq_one_letter_code
_entity_poly.pdbx_strand_id
1 'polypeptide(L)'
;MKHMYLLLLLIAATAKAISGLSRRESCSNLHIFGARETTAPPGFGTAATVINLIQDAYTSVSTESIIYPAAGGSLYGASVTAGIRAVVTQTNSYIQKCPNTTLVVVGYSQGAQIVDDAFCGGPDGASLNSTGESVSAGVSRMVAAIILMGSPRNIPGRLGNIGNATVGGFAARPLGYQCLAFASIMRSYCDEADPFCAKGNSSATHQGYGQVYGQDALEFVTQKLSSTFTSNSVKPKQKDALIVITSLAMVFIYFRSKKIKSKKMKSIFALPLCLLGVHVASAAYNSSGSNNIAVYWGQNSAGGAKTQRPLIEVCKSEKDVDIILLSFLISATNIDLGLNFANSDRPTEQEIHACQTKYNSMHSNITFLPALGTFPLPSPPETPKFVTSTDNTWSFADQKQAVDAANRIWLAFGPASLPGQPSARPFGSASVDGFDLDFEAPYSNIHLFAQHLRFLMDHTATAGNKKFYLSAAPQCPFPDMNLYPVLHGNMATVLDFVFIQFYNNAPCDMRSPRGFWDSLGDWNSGWAKASGARIFVGLPGAITAIGPANRGSYIEGSVFAANYVNKIKDFPTFAGVMAWDMSQLDGNTAFLPPIVAALRGPLGRDVVANGSVSGNWTYANYTYADHTKGKYGHMKKIKKARLAAYMVARA
;
A
#
# COMPACT_ATOMS: atom_id res chain seq x y z
N MET A 1 -72.57 24.92 -20.19
CA MET A 1 -72.75 24.20 -18.91
C MET A 1 -72.52 22.67 -18.96
N LYS A 2 -71.91 22.09 -20.02
CA LYS A 2 -71.55 20.64 -20.04
C LYS A 2 -70.05 20.35 -19.87
N HIS A 3 -69.18 21.36 -19.88
CA HIS A 3 -67.73 21.19 -19.75
C HIS A 3 -67.21 21.47 -18.32
N MET A 4 -68.08 21.94 -17.42
CA MET A 4 -67.71 22.27 -16.04
C MET A 4 -67.97 21.13 -15.05
N TYR A 5 -68.77 20.12 -15.42
CA TYR A 5 -69.04 18.94 -14.59
C TYR A 5 -68.00 17.82 -14.74
N LEU A 6 -67.30 17.75 -15.88
CA LEU A 6 -66.28 16.72 -16.11
C LEU A 6 -64.96 17.02 -15.37
N LEU A 7 -64.68 18.29 -15.08
CA LEU A 7 -63.48 18.71 -14.35
C LEU A 7 -63.62 18.52 -12.82
N LEU A 8 -64.85 18.60 -12.29
CA LEU A 8 -65.13 18.41 -10.86
C LEU A 8 -65.17 16.92 -10.44
N LEU A 9 -65.48 16.00 -11.36
CA LEU A 9 -65.45 14.55 -11.09
C LEU A 9 -64.03 13.96 -11.15
N LEU A 10 -63.09 14.57 -11.88
CA LEU A 10 -61.68 14.13 -11.87
C LEU A 10 -60.91 14.54 -10.61
N ILE A 11 -61.36 15.57 -9.89
CA ILE A 11 -60.69 16.05 -8.66
C ILE A 11 -61.13 15.22 -7.42
N ALA A 12 -62.33 14.63 -7.44
CA ALA A 12 -62.80 13.78 -6.34
C ALA A 12 -62.24 12.34 -6.37
N ALA A 13 -61.77 11.86 -7.53
CA ALA A 13 -61.22 10.51 -7.68
C ALA A 13 -59.72 10.39 -7.34
N THR A 14 -58.99 11.50 -7.20
CA THR A 14 -57.57 11.52 -6.80
C THR A 14 -57.35 11.72 -5.31
N ALA A 15 -58.40 12.02 -4.54
CA ALA A 15 -58.32 12.28 -3.09
C ALA A 15 -58.31 11.00 -2.21
N LYS A 16 -58.36 9.79 -2.80
CA LYS A 16 -58.46 8.53 -2.04
C LYS A 16 -57.22 7.62 -2.10
N ALA A 17 -56.10 8.12 -2.59
CA ALA A 17 -54.84 7.37 -2.65
C ALA A 17 -53.62 8.16 -2.14
N ILE A 18 -53.76 8.96 -1.08
CA ILE A 18 -52.60 9.52 -0.35
C ILE A 18 -52.89 9.57 1.15
N SER A 19 -53.33 8.46 1.74
CA SER A 19 -53.25 8.24 3.19
C SER A 19 -52.00 7.40 3.49
N GLY A 20 -50.83 8.01 3.24
CA GLY A 20 -49.52 7.39 3.43
C GLY A 20 -48.34 8.36 3.56
N LEU A 21 -48.56 9.68 3.46
CA LEU A 21 -47.58 10.67 3.90
C LEU A 21 -47.69 10.83 5.42
N SER A 22 -47.29 9.77 6.12
CA SER A 22 -46.78 9.92 7.48
C SER A 22 -45.67 10.97 7.43
N ARG A 23 -45.77 11.95 8.32
CA ARG A 23 -44.76 12.95 8.69
C ARG A 23 -43.37 12.60 8.13
N ARG A 24 -42.89 13.32 7.10
CA ARG A 24 -41.47 13.26 6.69
C ARG A 24 -40.64 13.76 7.88
N GLU A 25 -40.25 12.85 8.77
CA GLU A 25 -39.17 13.12 9.71
C GLU A 25 -37.94 13.43 8.87
N SER A 26 -37.35 14.61 9.07
CA SER A 26 -36.23 15.09 8.28
C SER A 26 -34.98 14.30 8.62
N CYS A 27 -34.63 13.30 7.80
CA CYS A 27 -33.35 12.61 7.89
C CYS A 27 -32.20 13.60 7.69
N SER A 28 -31.27 13.62 8.63
CA SER A 28 -30.01 14.34 8.49
C SER A 28 -29.07 13.61 7.55
N ASN A 29 -28.19 14.36 6.87
CA ASN A 29 -27.18 13.77 5.99
C ASN A 29 -26.06 13.10 6.79
N LEU A 30 -25.77 13.61 7.98
CA LEU A 30 -24.87 12.99 8.96
C LEU A 30 -25.66 12.63 10.21
N HIS A 31 -25.53 11.38 10.65
CA HIS A 31 -26.07 10.91 11.91
C HIS A 31 -24.96 10.32 12.78
N ILE A 32 -24.95 10.68 14.06
CA ILE A 32 -23.91 10.26 14.99
C ILE A 32 -24.53 9.45 16.12
N PHE A 33 -24.10 8.20 16.25
CA PHE A 33 -24.41 7.39 17.41
C PHE A 33 -23.36 7.58 18.50
N GLY A 34 -23.81 7.79 19.75
CA GLY A 34 -22.92 7.93 20.90
C GLY A 34 -23.18 6.89 21.97
N ALA A 35 -22.14 6.16 22.40
CA ALA A 35 -22.21 5.18 23.48
C ALA A 35 -21.38 5.64 24.69
N ARG A 36 -22.06 5.83 25.83
CA ARG A 36 -21.48 6.35 27.08
C ARG A 36 -20.62 5.33 27.84
N GLU A 37 -19.94 5.78 28.87
CA GLU A 37 -19.14 4.97 29.78
C GLU A 37 -19.96 4.27 30.88
N THR A 38 -19.32 3.35 31.61
CA THR A 38 -19.89 2.62 32.73
C THR A 38 -20.45 3.57 33.79
N THR A 39 -21.63 3.27 34.34
CA THR A 39 -22.41 4.02 35.35
C THR A 39 -22.90 5.40 34.95
N ALA A 40 -22.59 5.88 33.75
CA ALA A 40 -23.12 7.15 33.26
C ALA A 40 -24.67 7.07 33.14
N PRO A 41 -25.40 8.15 33.49
CA PRO A 41 -26.84 8.24 33.23
C PRO A 41 -27.16 8.12 31.73
N PRO A 42 -28.40 7.74 31.35
CA PRO A 42 -28.83 7.72 29.95
C PRO A 42 -28.48 9.01 29.21
N GLY A 43 -27.91 8.89 28.01
CA GLY A 43 -27.34 9.99 27.23
C GLY A 43 -25.98 9.61 26.65
N PHE A 44 -25.16 10.61 26.32
CA PHE A 44 -23.86 10.41 25.67
C PHE A 44 -22.69 10.18 26.63
N GLY A 45 -22.82 10.55 27.92
CA GLY A 45 -21.69 10.54 28.86
C GLY A 45 -20.51 11.38 28.34
N THR A 46 -19.29 10.93 28.61
CA THR A 46 -18.05 11.59 28.16
C THR A 46 -17.90 11.56 26.63
N ALA A 47 -18.56 10.63 25.92
CA ALA A 47 -18.59 10.64 24.45
C ALA A 47 -19.15 11.94 23.86
N ALA A 48 -19.95 12.69 24.64
CA ALA A 48 -20.48 14.00 24.26
C ALA A 48 -19.38 14.98 23.81
N THR A 49 -18.18 14.88 24.38
CA THR A 49 -17.05 15.77 24.04
C THR A 49 -16.73 15.76 22.55
N VAL A 50 -16.54 14.57 21.95
CA VAL A 50 -16.28 14.40 20.52
C VAL A 50 -17.53 14.65 19.68
N ILE A 51 -18.69 14.18 20.15
CA ILE A 51 -19.96 14.35 19.43
C ILE A 51 -20.27 15.83 19.22
N ASN A 52 -20.11 16.66 20.26
CA ASN A 52 -20.33 18.10 20.19
C ASN A 52 -19.37 18.77 19.21
N LEU A 53 -18.08 18.37 19.20
CA LEU A 53 -17.10 18.88 18.23
C LEU A 53 -17.54 18.62 16.78
N ILE A 54 -18.04 17.42 16.48
CA ILE A 54 -18.53 17.07 15.14
C ILE A 54 -19.82 17.83 14.82
N GLN A 55 -20.77 17.92 15.76
CA GLN A 55 -22.00 18.70 15.58
C GLN A 55 -21.72 20.17 15.31
N ASP A 56 -20.69 20.75 15.93
CA ASP A 56 -20.28 22.13 15.74
C ASP A 56 -19.58 22.38 14.41
N ALA A 57 -18.93 21.36 13.85
CA ALA A 57 -18.21 21.44 12.58
C ALA A 57 -19.11 21.27 11.34
N TYR A 58 -20.24 20.56 11.47
CA TYR A 58 -21.07 20.19 10.30
C TYR A 58 -22.52 20.69 10.38
N THR A 59 -23.12 20.91 9.21
CA THR A 59 -24.56 21.23 9.07
C THR A 59 -25.38 19.96 8.87
N SER A 60 -26.68 20.01 9.20
CA SER A 60 -27.60 18.86 9.05
C SER A 60 -27.08 17.59 9.72
N VAL A 61 -26.67 17.73 10.99
CA VAL A 61 -26.22 16.64 11.85
C VAL A 61 -27.34 16.28 12.82
N SER A 62 -27.64 15.00 12.96
CA SER A 62 -28.45 14.48 14.06
C SER A 62 -27.62 13.56 14.94
N THR A 63 -28.02 13.41 16.20
CA THR A 63 -27.35 12.55 17.17
C THR A 63 -28.35 11.65 17.89
N GLU A 64 -27.91 10.45 18.23
CA GLU A 64 -28.69 9.48 19.00
C GLU A 64 -27.78 8.73 19.97
N SER A 65 -28.15 8.67 21.25
CA SER A 65 -27.40 7.91 22.23
C SER A 65 -27.79 6.45 22.17
N ILE A 66 -26.83 5.53 22.19
CA ILE A 66 -27.10 4.10 22.31
C ILE A 66 -27.78 3.82 23.65
N ILE A 67 -29.01 3.30 23.60
CA ILE A 67 -29.79 2.95 24.79
C ILE A 67 -29.39 1.56 25.29
N TYR A 68 -28.65 1.54 26.40
CA TYR A 68 -28.25 0.30 27.08
C TYR A 68 -27.95 0.58 28.57
N PRO A 69 -27.82 -0.47 29.42
CA PRO A 69 -27.71 -0.29 30.87
C PRO A 69 -26.49 0.51 31.34
N ALA A 70 -25.34 0.37 30.66
CA ALA A 70 -24.05 0.88 31.11
C ALA A 70 -23.68 0.45 32.55
N ALA A 71 -24.09 -0.73 33.00
CA ALA A 71 -23.88 -1.18 34.37
C ALA A 71 -22.43 -1.63 34.62
N GLY A 72 -21.94 -1.44 35.84
CA GLY A 72 -20.63 -1.91 36.31
C GLY A 72 -20.73 -3.17 37.20
N GLY A 73 -19.60 -3.57 37.78
CA GLY A 73 -19.55 -4.69 38.74
C GLY A 73 -19.97 -6.02 38.13
N SER A 74 -20.71 -6.84 38.90
CA SER A 74 -21.17 -8.17 38.45
C SER A 74 -22.14 -8.13 37.27
N LEU A 75 -22.74 -6.96 36.99
CA LEU A 75 -23.66 -6.76 35.86
C LEU A 75 -22.95 -6.29 34.59
N TYR A 76 -21.63 -6.06 34.62
CA TYR A 76 -20.87 -5.52 33.50
C TYR A 76 -21.04 -6.35 32.22
N GLY A 77 -20.82 -7.67 32.29
CA GLY A 77 -20.95 -8.55 31.12
C GLY A 77 -22.35 -8.53 30.49
N ALA A 78 -23.40 -8.60 31.31
CA ALA A 78 -24.78 -8.50 30.84
C ALA A 78 -25.11 -7.13 30.21
N SER A 79 -24.52 -6.06 30.76
CA SER A 79 -24.63 -4.71 30.20
C SER A 79 -23.96 -4.61 28.83
N VAL A 80 -22.77 -5.19 28.66
CA VAL A 80 -22.06 -5.23 27.38
C VAL A 80 -22.88 -6.00 26.34
N THR A 81 -23.41 -7.18 26.66
CA THR A 81 -24.28 -7.96 25.74
C THR A 81 -25.51 -7.16 25.31
N ALA A 82 -26.18 -6.49 26.24
CA ALA A 82 -27.32 -5.63 25.94
C ALA A 82 -26.92 -4.44 25.07
N GLY A 83 -25.75 -3.84 25.33
CA GLY A 83 -25.20 -2.73 24.57
C GLY A 83 -24.86 -3.08 23.13
N ILE A 84 -24.21 -4.22 22.89
CA ILE A 84 -23.92 -4.70 21.53
C ILE A 84 -25.22 -4.86 20.73
N ARG A 85 -26.22 -5.53 21.32
CA ARG A 85 -27.55 -5.68 20.69
C ARG A 85 -28.19 -4.32 20.41
N ALA A 86 -28.02 -3.36 21.32
CA ALA A 86 -28.53 -2.01 21.15
C ALA A 86 -27.83 -1.26 20.00
N VAL A 87 -26.51 -1.36 19.86
CA VAL A 87 -25.76 -0.80 18.72
C VAL A 87 -26.30 -1.36 17.41
N VAL A 88 -26.41 -2.69 17.30
CA VAL A 88 -26.92 -3.36 16.11
C VAL A 88 -28.37 -2.94 15.80
N THR A 89 -29.24 -2.90 16.81
CA THR A 89 -30.66 -2.61 16.60
C THR A 89 -30.90 -1.15 16.19
N GLN A 90 -30.29 -0.20 16.90
CA GLN A 90 -30.49 1.24 16.64
C GLN A 90 -29.89 1.65 15.30
N THR A 91 -28.65 1.21 14.99
CA THR A 91 -28.02 1.52 13.70
C THR A 91 -28.83 0.95 12.53
N ASN A 92 -29.29 -0.30 12.61
CA ASN A 92 -30.14 -0.90 11.57
C ASN A 92 -31.49 -0.18 11.40
N SER A 93 -32.16 0.12 12.52
CA SER A 93 -33.43 0.86 12.50
C SER A 93 -33.27 2.22 11.84
N TYR A 94 -32.18 2.93 12.16
CA TYR A 94 -31.93 4.25 11.60
C TYR A 94 -31.62 4.21 10.12
N ILE A 95 -30.79 3.29 9.62
CA ILE A 95 -30.50 3.22 8.18
C ILE A 95 -31.70 2.77 7.34
N GLN A 96 -32.64 2.01 7.94
CA GLN A 96 -33.91 1.68 7.28
C GLN A 96 -34.81 2.91 7.15
N LYS A 97 -34.83 3.76 8.18
CA LYS A 97 -35.57 5.02 8.19
C LYS A 97 -34.93 6.08 7.30
N CYS A 98 -33.59 6.14 7.27
CA CYS A 98 -32.80 7.16 6.60
C CYS A 98 -31.72 6.52 5.68
N PRO A 99 -32.10 5.93 4.55
CA PRO A 99 -31.20 5.13 3.70
C PRO A 99 -30.12 5.92 2.95
N ASN A 100 -30.17 7.25 3.00
CA ASN A 100 -29.16 8.13 2.39
C ASN A 100 -28.28 8.84 3.44
N THR A 101 -28.37 8.43 4.70
CA THR A 101 -27.55 8.97 5.77
C THR A 101 -26.12 8.43 5.69
N THR A 102 -25.18 9.19 6.24
CA THR A 102 -23.88 8.69 6.64
C THR A 102 -23.81 8.61 8.16
N LEU A 103 -23.16 7.57 8.67
CA LEU A 103 -23.03 7.32 10.10
C LEU A 103 -21.62 7.63 10.60
N VAL A 104 -21.56 8.22 11.79
CA VAL A 104 -20.37 8.21 12.66
C VAL A 104 -20.77 7.53 13.97
N VAL A 105 -19.91 6.68 14.51
CA VAL A 105 -20.18 6.02 15.79
C VAL A 105 -19.07 6.37 16.77
N VAL A 106 -19.42 6.93 17.93
CA VAL A 106 -18.49 7.32 18.99
C VAL A 106 -18.79 6.51 20.24
N GLY A 107 -17.80 5.83 20.79
CA GLY A 107 -17.91 5.07 22.04
C GLY A 107 -16.86 5.49 23.05
N TYR A 108 -17.22 5.49 24.33
CA TYR A 108 -16.33 5.81 25.45
C TYR A 108 -16.35 4.70 26.50
N SER A 109 -15.19 4.19 26.94
CA SER A 109 -15.04 3.13 27.95
C SER A 109 -15.86 1.87 27.61
N GLN A 110 -16.83 1.46 28.44
CA GLN A 110 -17.77 0.37 28.11
C GLN A 110 -18.53 0.64 26.81
N GLY A 111 -18.88 1.90 26.52
CA GLY A 111 -19.46 2.33 25.26
C GLY A 111 -18.54 2.07 24.06
N ALA A 112 -17.24 2.26 24.25
CA ALA A 112 -16.24 1.92 23.23
C ALA A 112 -16.15 0.40 23.03
N GLN A 113 -16.21 -0.39 24.11
CA GLN A 113 -16.24 -1.85 24.01
C GLN A 113 -17.47 -2.35 23.22
N ILE A 114 -18.68 -1.88 23.53
CA ILE A 114 -19.88 -2.39 22.84
C ILE A 114 -19.90 -2.01 21.36
N VAL A 115 -19.31 -0.87 20.99
CA VAL A 115 -19.14 -0.47 19.58
C VAL A 115 -18.08 -1.33 18.92
N ASP A 116 -16.91 -1.48 19.54
CA ASP A 116 -15.84 -2.36 19.06
C ASP A 116 -16.35 -3.78 18.82
N ASP A 117 -17.05 -4.36 19.78
CA ASP A 117 -17.55 -5.72 19.68
C ASP A 117 -18.72 -5.86 18.67
N ALA A 118 -19.55 -4.83 18.48
CA ALA A 118 -20.60 -4.86 17.45
C ALA A 118 -20.02 -4.84 16.03
N PHE A 119 -18.98 -4.02 15.80
CA PHE A 119 -18.36 -3.87 14.49
C PHE A 119 -17.28 -4.92 14.23
N CYS A 120 -16.54 -5.35 15.23
CA CYS A 120 -15.40 -6.24 15.06
C CYS A 120 -15.68 -7.67 15.55
N GLY A 121 -16.85 -7.93 16.13
CA GLY A 121 -17.20 -9.24 16.70
C GLY A 121 -16.53 -9.50 18.05
N GLY A 122 -16.60 -10.72 18.56
CA GLY A 122 -15.94 -11.22 19.77
C GLY A 122 -14.85 -12.28 19.45
N PRO A 123 -14.64 -13.31 20.29
CA PRO A 123 -15.16 -13.43 21.65
C PRO A 123 -14.50 -12.41 22.59
N ASP A 124 -15.24 -11.98 23.61
CA ASP A 124 -14.71 -11.12 24.68
C ASP A 124 -14.68 -11.84 26.04
N GLY A 125 -15.01 -13.14 26.05
CA GLY A 125 -14.97 -14.00 27.23
C GLY A 125 -16.13 -13.84 28.20
N ALA A 126 -17.03 -12.86 27.98
CA ALA A 126 -18.11 -12.56 28.94
C ALA A 126 -19.48 -12.26 28.28
N SER A 127 -19.51 -11.72 27.06
CA SER A 127 -20.70 -11.11 26.48
C SER A 127 -20.99 -11.55 25.03
N LEU A 128 -19.95 -11.99 24.30
CA LEU A 128 -20.01 -12.51 22.93
C LEU A 128 -19.09 -13.71 22.77
N ASN A 129 -19.61 -14.75 22.12
CA ASN A 129 -18.85 -15.94 21.70
C ASN A 129 -18.59 -15.97 20.18
N SER A 130 -19.32 -15.16 19.40
CA SER A 130 -19.15 -15.07 17.96
C SER A 130 -17.91 -14.22 17.62
N THR A 131 -17.11 -14.65 16.65
CA THR A 131 -15.96 -13.89 16.13
C THR A 131 -16.33 -12.93 15.00
N GLY A 132 -17.50 -13.10 14.38
CA GLY A 132 -17.97 -12.25 13.28
C GLY A 132 -18.62 -10.95 13.76
N GLU A 133 -18.59 -9.95 12.89
CA GLU A 133 -19.32 -8.68 13.06
C GLU A 133 -20.80 -8.93 13.34
N SER A 134 -21.41 -8.12 14.21
CA SER A 134 -22.83 -8.23 14.52
C SER A 134 -23.69 -7.19 13.78
N VAL A 135 -23.07 -6.11 13.29
CA VAL A 135 -23.75 -5.11 12.45
C VAL A 135 -24.10 -5.68 11.07
N SER A 136 -25.14 -5.14 10.43
CA SER A 136 -25.49 -5.58 9.07
C SER A 136 -24.55 -4.97 8.04
N ALA A 137 -24.40 -5.63 6.88
CA ALA A 137 -23.66 -5.08 5.75
C ALA A 137 -24.19 -3.71 5.27
N GLY A 138 -25.48 -3.41 5.53
CA GLY A 138 -26.04 -2.08 5.29
C GLY A 138 -25.41 -1.01 6.18
N VAL A 139 -25.27 -1.30 7.47
CA VAL A 139 -24.60 -0.42 8.43
C VAL A 139 -23.11 -0.30 8.09
N SER A 140 -22.45 -1.41 7.79
CA SER A 140 -21.02 -1.43 7.41
C SER A 140 -20.70 -0.53 6.22
N ARG A 141 -21.63 -0.37 5.27
CA ARG A 141 -21.47 0.53 4.11
C ARG A 141 -21.75 2.01 4.41
N MET A 142 -22.57 2.31 5.41
CA MET A 142 -22.99 3.68 5.72
C MET A 142 -22.13 4.35 6.78
N VAL A 143 -21.35 3.58 7.55
CA VAL A 143 -20.42 4.13 8.54
C VAL A 143 -19.19 4.70 7.87
N ALA A 144 -18.94 5.99 8.08
CA ALA A 144 -17.75 6.67 7.58
C ALA A 144 -16.63 6.69 8.62
N ALA A 145 -16.94 6.75 9.92
CA ALA A 145 -15.93 6.74 10.97
C ALA A 145 -16.44 6.13 12.27
N ILE A 146 -15.53 5.44 12.98
CA ILE A 146 -15.74 4.88 14.31
C ILE A 146 -14.66 5.42 15.25
N ILE A 147 -15.07 6.06 16.33
CA ILE A 147 -14.18 6.63 17.35
C ILE A 147 -14.36 5.86 18.66
N LEU A 148 -13.29 5.30 19.19
CA LEU A 148 -13.29 4.54 20.44
C LEU A 148 -12.36 5.23 21.44
N MET A 149 -12.84 5.62 22.61
CA MET A 149 -12.01 6.27 23.63
C MET A 149 -11.96 5.42 24.90
N GLY A 150 -10.75 5.08 25.35
CA GLY A 150 -10.56 4.28 26.57
C GLY A 150 -11.17 2.89 26.49
N SER A 151 -11.13 2.24 25.32
CA SER A 151 -11.77 0.92 25.12
C SER A 151 -11.08 -0.17 25.94
N PRO A 152 -11.80 -0.90 26.81
CA PRO A 152 -11.28 -2.09 27.50
C PRO A 152 -10.74 -3.18 26.56
N ARG A 153 -11.19 -3.19 25.30
CA ARG A 153 -10.76 -4.13 24.25
C ARG A 153 -9.38 -3.77 23.66
N ASN A 154 -8.79 -2.64 24.08
CA ASN A 154 -7.51 -2.18 23.55
C ASN A 154 -6.38 -3.21 23.70
N ILE A 155 -5.54 -3.29 22.67
CA ILE A 155 -4.26 -4.00 22.67
C ILE A 155 -3.18 -3.12 22.03
N PRO A 156 -1.92 -3.24 22.45
CA PRO A 156 -0.82 -2.56 21.77
C PRO A 156 -0.71 -3.02 20.30
N GLY A 157 -0.46 -2.07 19.38
CA GLY A 157 -0.20 -2.37 17.97
C GLY A 157 -1.43 -2.66 17.10
N ARG A 158 -2.67 -2.46 17.60
CA ARG A 158 -3.86 -2.50 16.73
C ARG A 158 -3.88 -1.30 15.78
N LEU A 159 -4.25 -1.52 14.52
CA LEU A 159 -4.38 -0.47 13.51
C LEU A 159 -5.43 0.55 13.94
N GLY A 160 -5.10 1.83 13.79
CA GLY A 160 -5.95 2.94 14.24
C GLY A 160 -5.85 3.23 15.74
N ASN A 161 -5.00 2.52 16.50
CA ASN A 161 -4.73 2.90 17.88
C ASN A 161 -3.86 4.15 17.96
N ILE A 162 -4.25 5.07 18.85
CA ILE A 162 -3.55 6.31 19.18
C ILE A 162 -3.38 6.36 20.70
N GLY A 163 -2.26 6.90 21.15
CA GLY A 163 -1.88 6.97 22.56
C GLY A 163 -0.64 6.13 22.86
N ASN A 164 -0.24 6.09 24.13
CA ASN A 164 1.02 5.48 24.55
C ASN A 164 0.86 4.13 25.29
N ALA A 165 -0.33 3.53 25.32
CA ALA A 165 -0.56 2.27 26.01
C ALA A 165 0.28 1.11 25.43
N THR A 166 1.16 0.54 26.27
CA THR A 166 2.03 -0.60 25.94
C THR A 166 1.47 -1.94 26.42
N VAL A 167 0.34 -1.93 27.11
CA VAL A 167 -0.38 -3.11 27.62
C VAL A 167 -1.87 -2.99 27.31
N GLY A 168 -2.53 -4.13 27.10
CA GLY A 168 -3.97 -4.17 26.82
C GLY A 168 -4.84 -3.96 28.07
N GLY A 169 -6.10 -3.66 27.83
CA GLY A 169 -7.10 -3.41 28.88
C GLY A 169 -7.56 -4.69 29.59
N PHE A 170 -8.46 -4.53 30.57
CA PHE A 170 -8.94 -5.67 31.38
C PHE A 170 -9.76 -6.68 30.55
N ALA A 171 -10.33 -6.25 29.43
CA ALA A 171 -11.04 -7.09 28.48
C ALA A 171 -10.30 -7.06 27.12
N ALA A 172 -8.98 -6.97 27.10
CA ALA A 172 -8.20 -6.84 25.88
C ALA A 172 -8.60 -7.90 24.82
N ARG A 173 -8.55 -7.50 23.55
CA ARG A 173 -8.55 -8.47 22.44
C ARG A 173 -7.36 -9.44 22.60
N PRO A 174 -7.39 -10.61 21.94
CA PRO A 174 -6.17 -11.40 21.75
C PRO A 174 -5.06 -10.53 21.14
N LEU A 175 -3.83 -10.64 21.63
CA LEU A 175 -2.70 -9.89 21.06
C LEU A 175 -2.58 -10.18 19.55
N GLY A 176 -2.31 -9.15 18.76
CA GLY A 176 -2.26 -9.22 17.29
C GLY A 176 -3.63 -9.17 16.59
N TYR A 177 -4.75 -9.13 17.31
CA TYR A 177 -6.07 -9.01 16.71
C TYR A 177 -6.25 -7.67 15.96
N GLN A 178 -6.75 -7.72 14.73
CA GLN A 178 -7.04 -6.54 13.91
C GLN A 178 -8.49 -6.57 13.42
N CYS A 179 -9.17 -5.43 13.50
CA CYS A 179 -10.52 -5.25 12.97
C CYS A 179 -10.46 -4.77 11.52
N LEU A 180 -9.97 -5.63 10.62
CA LEU A 180 -9.51 -5.21 9.29
C LEU A 180 -10.61 -4.61 8.41
N ALA A 181 -11.86 -5.11 8.52
CA ALA A 181 -13.00 -4.57 7.79
C ALA A 181 -13.25 -3.08 8.08
N PHE A 182 -12.90 -2.62 9.28
CA PHE A 182 -13.11 -1.24 9.73
C PHE A 182 -11.81 -0.51 10.07
N ALA A 183 -10.63 -1.13 9.92
CA ALA A 183 -9.35 -0.58 10.36
C ALA A 183 -9.03 0.78 9.69
N SER A 184 -9.48 0.98 8.44
CA SER A 184 -9.27 2.24 7.71
C SER A 184 -10.18 3.39 8.17
N ILE A 185 -11.27 3.08 8.89
CA ILE A 185 -12.28 4.04 9.36
C ILE A 185 -12.50 4.00 10.88
N MET A 186 -11.72 3.21 11.60
CA MET A 186 -11.75 3.11 13.06
C MET A 186 -10.51 3.75 13.67
N ARG A 187 -10.71 4.60 14.68
CA ARG A 187 -9.64 5.16 15.49
C ARG A 187 -9.94 4.96 16.98
N SER A 188 -8.97 4.40 17.71
CA SER A 188 -9.11 4.02 19.10
C SER A 188 -8.03 4.67 19.96
N TYR A 189 -8.40 5.31 21.07
CA TYR A 189 -7.50 6.07 21.93
C TYR A 189 -7.29 5.34 23.25
N CYS A 190 -6.02 5.11 23.61
CA CYS A 190 -5.66 4.54 24.90
C CYS A 190 -4.24 4.94 25.34
N ASP A 191 -4.14 5.48 26.55
CA ASP A 191 -2.88 5.84 27.18
C ASP A 191 -2.55 4.89 28.35
N GLU A 192 -1.26 4.67 28.57
CA GLU A 192 -0.70 3.73 29.54
C GLU A 192 -1.19 3.96 30.97
N ALA A 193 -1.46 5.23 31.33
CA ALA A 193 -1.96 5.60 32.64
C ALA A 193 -3.44 5.25 32.86
N ASP A 194 -4.18 4.83 31.84
CA ASP A 194 -5.59 4.43 31.94
C ASP A 194 -5.75 3.05 32.61
N PRO A 195 -6.58 2.93 33.67
CA PRO A 195 -6.78 1.67 34.38
C PRO A 195 -7.69 0.65 33.66
N PHE A 196 -8.37 1.02 32.58
CA PHE A 196 -9.38 0.21 31.92
C PHE A 196 -8.94 -0.29 30.54
N CYS A 197 -8.43 0.60 29.70
CA CYS A 197 -7.92 0.25 28.37
C CYS A 197 -6.44 -0.18 28.39
N ALA A 198 -5.76 0.05 29.51
CA ALA A 198 -4.42 -0.41 29.81
C ALA A 198 -4.39 -0.96 31.26
N LYS A 199 -3.25 -0.85 31.94
CA LYS A 199 -3.07 -1.27 33.34
C LYS A 199 -2.57 -0.15 34.25
N GLY A 200 -2.86 1.10 33.87
CA GLY A 200 -2.51 2.27 34.67
C GLY A 200 -3.40 2.44 35.89
N ASN A 201 -3.37 3.63 36.49
CA ASN A 201 -4.09 3.94 37.73
C ASN A 201 -4.75 5.33 37.73
N SER A 202 -4.82 6.01 36.58
CA SER A 202 -5.29 7.38 36.47
C SER A 202 -6.70 7.46 35.88
N SER A 203 -7.71 7.57 36.76
CA SER A 203 -9.09 7.86 36.34
C SER A 203 -9.22 9.19 35.60
N ALA A 204 -8.33 10.15 35.88
CA ALA A 204 -8.28 11.42 35.15
C ALA A 204 -7.86 11.23 33.69
N THR A 205 -6.88 10.35 33.44
CA THR A 205 -6.49 9.98 32.06
C THR A 205 -7.67 9.32 31.36
N HIS A 206 -8.33 8.37 32.02
CA HIS A 206 -9.49 7.67 31.45
C HIS A 206 -10.61 8.64 31.02
N GLN A 207 -10.89 9.68 31.82
CA GLN A 207 -11.92 10.66 31.49
C GLN A 207 -11.44 11.82 30.58
N GLY A 208 -10.13 11.88 30.30
CA GLY A 208 -9.49 13.01 29.64
C GLY A 208 -9.42 12.92 28.11
N TYR A 209 -9.72 11.78 27.49
CA TYR A 209 -9.47 11.59 26.04
C TYR A 209 -10.20 12.58 25.15
N GLY A 210 -11.41 13.00 25.51
CA GLY A 210 -12.13 14.02 24.76
C GLY A 210 -11.40 15.37 24.74
N GLN A 211 -10.69 15.72 25.82
CA GLN A 211 -9.90 16.94 25.91
C GLN A 211 -8.56 16.80 25.19
N VAL A 212 -7.89 15.67 25.35
CA VAL A 212 -6.55 15.42 24.78
C VAL A 212 -6.61 15.14 23.28
N TYR A 213 -7.53 14.28 22.85
CA TYR A 213 -7.60 13.76 21.48
C TYR A 213 -8.87 14.18 20.73
N GLY A 214 -9.76 14.99 21.31
CA GLY A 214 -11.02 15.36 20.66
C GLY A 214 -10.85 16.03 19.30
N GLN A 215 -9.80 16.85 19.13
CA GLN A 215 -9.50 17.48 17.84
C GLN A 215 -8.92 16.50 16.82
N ASP A 216 -8.05 15.57 17.22
CA ASP A 216 -7.57 14.49 16.34
C ASP A 216 -8.74 13.60 15.89
N ALA A 217 -9.67 13.29 16.79
CA ALA A 217 -10.87 12.54 16.47
C ALA A 217 -11.76 13.29 15.45
N LEU A 218 -11.94 14.61 15.61
CA LEU A 218 -12.67 15.44 14.66
C LEU A 218 -11.98 15.49 13.29
N GLU A 219 -10.65 15.62 13.26
CA GLU A 219 -9.86 15.63 12.03
C GLU A 219 -9.97 14.29 11.29
N PHE A 220 -9.84 13.18 12.02
CA PHE A 220 -10.03 11.84 11.47
C PHE A 220 -11.43 11.68 10.87
N VAL A 221 -12.49 12.06 11.61
CA VAL A 221 -13.87 12.04 11.10
C VAL A 221 -13.99 12.89 9.83
N THR A 222 -13.38 14.07 9.81
CA THR A 222 -13.39 14.97 8.65
C THR A 222 -12.72 14.36 7.43
N GLN A 223 -11.58 13.69 7.63
CA GLN A 223 -10.88 12.96 6.57
C GLN A 223 -11.77 11.86 5.98
N LYS A 224 -12.44 11.07 6.82
CA LYS A 224 -13.26 9.94 6.35
C LYS A 224 -14.57 10.37 5.71
N LEU A 225 -15.18 11.45 6.18
CA LEU A 225 -16.30 12.06 5.49
C LEU A 225 -15.86 12.53 4.10
N SER A 226 -14.68 13.16 3.97
CA SER A 226 -14.18 13.64 2.68
C SER A 226 -13.87 12.53 1.67
N SER A 227 -13.41 11.35 2.13
CA SER A 227 -13.13 10.20 1.25
C SER A 227 -14.36 9.42 0.80
N THR A 228 -15.52 9.62 1.45
CA THR A 228 -16.72 8.80 1.24
C THR A 228 -17.67 9.39 0.18
N PHE A 229 -17.42 10.60 -0.37
CA PHE A 229 -18.42 11.29 -1.22
C PHE A 229 -17.98 11.70 -2.63
N THR A 230 -18.78 11.25 -3.60
CA THR A 230 -19.06 11.87 -4.90
C THR A 230 -20.41 12.61 -4.94
N SER A 231 -21.06 12.87 -3.78
CA SER A 231 -22.35 13.56 -3.68
C SER A 231 -22.35 14.67 -2.61
N ASN A 232 -22.90 15.84 -2.95
CA ASN A 232 -22.87 17.12 -2.24
C ASN A 232 -23.63 17.20 -0.87
N SER A 233 -23.83 16.10 -0.14
CA SER A 233 -24.80 16.04 0.97
C SER A 233 -24.26 16.47 2.36
N VAL A 234 -23.04 16.13 2.76
CA VAL A 234 -22.50 16.55 4.09
C VAL A 234 -21.66 17.82 3.93
N LYS A 235 -22.12 18.95 4.51
CA LYS A 235 -21.47 20.26 4.37
C LYS A 235 -20.92 20.77 5.70
N PRO A 236 -19.63 21.15 5.78
CA PRO A 236 -19.09 21.88 6.93
C PRO A 236 -19.88 23.18 7.17
N LYS A 237 -20.06 23.56 8.43
CA LYS A 237 -20.53 24.91 8.79
C LYS A 237 -19.43 25.88 8.37
N GLN A 238 -19.71 26.79 7.45
CA GLN A 238 -18.79 27.90 7.16
C GLN A 238 -18.53 28.67 8.46
N LYS A 239 -17.33 28.52 9.01
CA LYS A 239 -16.77 29.43 10.01
C LYS A 239 -15.46 29.94 9.43
N ASP A 240 -15.33 31.26 9.40
CA ASP A 240 -14.08 31.96 9.09
C ASP A 240 -12.97 31.42 10.02
N ALA A 241 -12.10 30.57 9.50
CA ALA A 241 -10.93 30.06 10.22
C ALA A 241 -9.70 30.10 9.31
N LEU A 242 -9.12 31.29 9.37
CA LEU A 242 -7.77 31.71 9.06
C LEU A 242 -6.69 30.76 9.64
N ILE A 243 -5.68 30.43 8.81
CA ILE A 243 -4.32 29.89 9.09
C ILE A 243 -4.12 28.36 9.04
N VAL A 244 -3.61 27.88 7.89
CA VAL A 244 -2.20 27.44 7.72
C VAL A 244 -1.72 27.86 6.32
N ILE A 245 -1.49 29.16 6.10
CA ILE A 245 -0.62 29.65 5.00
C ILE A 245 0.14 30.87 5.54
N THR A 246 1.23 30.64 6.25
CA THR A 246 2.24 31.68 6.54
C THR A 246 3.62 31.16 6.18
N SER A 247 3.96 31.23 4.88
CA SER A 247 5.36 31.23 4.42
C SER A 247 5.59 31.95 3.08
N LEU A 248 4.66 32.79 2.58
CA LEU A 248 4.89 33.53 1.32
C LEU A 248 4.45 35.00 1.31
N ALA A 249 3.84 35.52 2.39
CA ALA A 249 3.29 36.89 2.40
C ALA A 249 4.21 37.98 2.97
N MET A 250 5.38 37.65 3.54
CA MET A 250 6.32 38.67 4.07
C MET A 250 7.32 39.23 3.04
N VAL A 251 7.36 38.70 1.81
CA VAL A 251 8.27 39.24 0.77
C VAL A 251 7.64 40.43 0.03
N PHE A 252 6.30 40.52 -0.01
CA PHE A 252 5.61 41.60 -0.73
C PHE A 252 5.43 42.91 0.05
N ILE A 253 5.55 42.89 1.39
CA ILE A 253 5.47 44.11 2.21
C ILE A 253 6.83 44.81 2.30
N TYR A 254 7.95 44.09 2.12
CA TYR A 254 9.30 44.68 2.11
C TYR A 254 9.58 45.55 0.87
N PHE A 255 8.92 45.30 -0.26
CA PHE A 255 9.13 46.08 -1.50
C PHE A 255 8.17 47.28 -1.69
N ARG A 256 7.24 47.53 -0.75
CA ARG A 256 6.27 48.62 -0.87
C ARG A 256 6.69 49.96 -0.23
N SER A 257 7.92 50.09 0.29
CA SER A 257 8.37 51.29 1.02
C SER A 257 9.34 52.22 0.26
N LYS A 258 9.75 51.93 -0.99
CA LYS A 258 10.58 52.87 -1.78
C LYS A 258 9.80 53.50 -2.93
N LYS A 259 9.32 54.72 -2.68
CA LYS A 259 8.91 55.70 -3.69
C LYS A 259 10.05 55.91 -4.70
N ILE A 260 9.85 55.52 -5.96
CA ILE A 260 10.62 56.08 -7.08
C ILE A 260 9.63 56.63 -8.10
N LYS A 261 9.63 57.95 -8.24
CA LYS A 261 8.87 58.71 -9.23
C LYS A 261 9.55 58.52 -10.60
N SER A 262 8.83 58.03 -11.60
CA SER A 262 9.19 58.28 -13.00
C SER A 262 7.98 58.08 -13.92
N LYS A 263 7.74 59.10 -14.76
CA LYS A 263 6.71 59.17 -15.81
C LYS A 263 7.13 58.29 -16.99
N LYS A 264 6.26 57.36 -17.43
CA LYS A 264 5.82 57.23 -18.84
C LYS A 264 4.91 56.01 -19.05
N MET A 265 3.81 56.35 -19.70
CA MET A 265 2.74 55.58 -20.31
C MET A 265 3.24 54.55 -21.35
N LYS A 266 2.64 53.35 -21.39
CA LYS A 266 1.96 52.71 -22.56
C LYS A 266 2.12 51.17 -22.56
N SER A 267 0.95 50.52 -22.64
CA SER A 267 0.63 49.26 -23.35
C SER A 267 1.48 48.00 -23.08
N ILE A 268 0.83 46.91 -22.65
CA ILE A 268 0.67 45.65 -23.42
C ILE A 268 -0.01 44.61 -22.50
N PHE A 269 -1.16 44.12 -22.97
CA PHE A 269 -1.75 42.85 -22.54
C PHE A 269 -0.78 41.71 -22.92
N ALA A 270 -0.32 40.93 -21.94
CA ALA A 270 0.22 39.59 -22.18
C ALA A 270 0.05 38.75 -20.91
N LEU A 271 -0.62 37.60 -21.07
CA LEU A 271 -0.81 36.55 -20.07
C LEU A 271 0.48 36.23 -19.30
N PRO A 272 0.45 36.02 -17.97
CA PRO A 272 1.39 35.12 -17.35
C PRO A 272 0.88 33.70 -17.57
N LEU A 273 1.53 33.07 -18.54
CA LEU A 273 1.61 31.63 -18.75
C LEU A 273 1.84 30.91 -17.41
N CYS A 274 1.08 29.84 -17.20
CA CYS A 274 1.31 28.83 -16.16
C CYS A 274 2.80 28.57 -15.91
N LEU A 275 3.28 28.94 -14.73
CA LEU A 275 4.44 28.33 -14.08
C LEU A 275 3.95 27.65 -12.80
N LEU A 276 3.00 26.73 -12.96
CA LEU A 276 2.86 25.59 -12.06
C LEU A 276 4.03 24.64 -12.35
N GLY A 277 5.21 25.02 -11.88
CA GLY A 277 6.32 24.10 -11.70
C GLY A 277 6.06 23.27 -10.44
N VAL A 278 4.98 22.49 -10.44
CA VAL A 278 4.80 21.42 -9.45
C VAL A 278 5.95 20.46 -9.70
N HIS A 279 6.93 20.45 -8.80
CA HIS A 279 7.92 19.38 -8.77
C HIS A 279 7.20 18.14 -8.26
N VAL A 280 6.45 17.49 -9.16
CA VAL A 280 6.03 16.11 -8.95
C VAL A 280 7.31 15.30 -9.07
N ALA A 281 7.87 14.87 -7.94
CA ALA A 281 8.87 13.83 -7.94
C ALA A 281 8.20 12.57 -8.52
N SER A 282 8.30 12.38 -9.83
CA SER A 282 7.84 11.14 -10.47
C SER A 282 8.77 10.03 -10.02
N ALA A 283 8.24 9.02 -9.34
CA ALA A 283 8.96 7.77 -9.13
C ALA A 283 9.28 7.13 -10.50
N ALA A 284 10.38 6.39 -10.55
CA ALA A 284 10.81 5.58 -11.69
C ALA A 284 9.78 4.51 -12.06
N TYR A 285 9.34 3.80 -11.01
CA TYR A 285 8.39 2.73 -11.09
C TYR A 285 7.03 3.29 -11.50
N ASN A 286 6.54 2.82 -12.64
CA ASN A 286 5.18 3.07 -13.07
C ASN A 286 4.26 2.01 -12.48
N SER A 287 3.63 2.36 -11.36
CA SER A 287 2.66 1.51 -10.66
C SER A 287 1.43 1.13 -11.49
N SER A 288 1.16 1.82 -12.61
CA SER A 288 0.11 1.48 -13.58
C SER A 288 0.63 0.77 -14.84
N GLY A 289 1.95 0.77 -15.08
CA GLY A 289 2.57 0.27 -16.32
C GLY A 289 3.09 -1.17 -16.20
N SER A 290 3.05 -1.94 -17.29
CA SER A 290 3.50 -3.35 -17.33
C SER A 290 4.88 -3.52 -17.95
N ASN A 291 5.70 -2.46 -17.91
CA ASN A 291 6.92 -2.31 -18.68
C ASN A 291 8.13 -1.95 -17.80
N ASN A 292 8.06 -2.22 -16.50
CA ASN A 292 9.14 -1.94 -15.57
C ASN A 292 10.24 -3.02 -15.66
N ILE A 293 11.48 -2.64 -15.38
CA ILE A 293 12.65 -3.49 -15.22
C ILE A 293 13.19 -3.27 -13.81
N ALA A 294 13.27 -4.37 -13.05
CA ALA A 294 13.89 -4.40 -11.74
C ALA A 294 15.18 -5.21 -11.80
N VAL A 295 16.17 -4.85 -10.99
CA VAL A 295 17.43 -5.60 -10.93
C VAL A 295 17.98 -5.63 -9.50
N TYR A 296 18.50 -6.78 -9.11
CA TYR A 296 19.32 -6.89 -7.90
C TYR A 296 20.71 -6.31 -8.16
N TRP A 297 21.27 -5.61 -7.17
CA TRP A 297 22.64 -5.12 -7.17
C TRP A 297 23.23 -5.24 -5.78
N GLY A 298 24.47 -5.72 -5.69
CA GLY A 298 25.21 -5.75 -4.43
C GLY A 298 25.95 -7.06 -4.18
N GLN A 299 25.41 -8.21 -4.61
CA GLN A 299 26.03 -9.51 -4.27
C GLN A 299 27.08 -10.02 -5.26
N ASN A 300 27.29 -9.33 -6.39
CA ASN A 300 28.26 -9.71 -7.42
C ASN A 300 28.14 -11.18 -7.83
N SER A 301 26.95 -11.59 -8.26
CA SER A 301 26.70 -12.97 -8.69
C SER A 301 27.67 -13.46 -9.78
N ALA A 302 28.17 -12.59 -10.66
CA ALA A 302 29.12 -12.95 -11.72
C ALA A 302 30.47 -13.45 -11.17
N GLY A 303 30.83 -13.04 -9.96
CA GLY A 303 32.08 -13.41 -9.31
C GLY A 303 33.30 -12.72 -9.91
N GLY A 304 34.33 -12.51 -9.09
CA GLY A 304 35.55 -11.80 -9.49
C GLY A 304 35.60 -10.34 -9.02
N ALA A 305 36.81 -9.79 -8.91
CA ALA A 305 37.03 -8.54 -8.17
C ALA A 305 36.43 -7.28 -8.84
N LYS A 306 36.11 -7.32 -10.14
CA LYS A 306 35.71 -6.14 -10.94
C LYS A 306 34.45 -6.37 -11.80
N THR A 307 33.71 -7.43 -11.53
CA THR A 307 32.54 -7.82 -12.32
C THR A 307 31.24 -7.18 -11.86
N GLN A 308 31.18 -6.72 -10.61
CA GLN A 308 30.17 -5.76 -10.16
C GLN A 308 30.76 -4.35 -10.21
N ARG A 309 30.21 -3.51 -11.08
CA ARG A 309 30.58 -2.09 -11.13
C ARG A 309 29.88 -1.29 -10.01
N PRO A 310 30.44 -0.12 -9.61
CA PRO A 310 29.85 0.73 -8.59
C PRO A 310 28.41 1.14 -8.91
N LEU A 311 27.57 1.27 -7.88
CA LEU A 311 26.16 1.63 -8.03
C LEU A 311 25.96 2.90 -8.86
N ILE A 312 26.81 3.90 -8.64
CA ILE A 312 26.73 5.17 -9.36
C ILE A 312 26.93 5.02 -10.88
N GLU A 313 27.71 4.04 -11.34
CA GLU A 313 27.89 3.77 -12.77
C GLU A 313 26.64 3.11 -13.36
N VAL A 314 26.03 2.19 -12.61
CA VAL A 314 24.73 1.59 -12.96
C VAL A 314 23.70 2.69 -13.16
N CYS A 315 23.54 3.58 -12.18
CA CYS A 315 22.54 4.65 -12.25
C CYS A 315 22.76 5.66 -13.37
N LYS A 316 24.02 5.88 -13.78
CA LYS A 316 24.35 6.78 -14.88
C LYS A 316 24.12 6.17 -16.26
N SER A 317 24.33 4.86 -16.40
CA SER A 317 24.38 4.20 -17.71
C SER A 317 23.12 3.40 -18.02
N GLU A 318 22.46 2.84 -17.01
CA GLU A 318 21.28 1.99 -17.18
C GLU A 318 20.00 2.80 -17.28
N LYS A 319 19.70 3.26 -18.50
CA LYS A 319 18.48 4.03 -18.79
C LYS A 319 17.20 3.22 -18.66
N ASP A 320 17.29 1.89 -18.76
CA ASP A 320 16.12 1.02 -18.83
C ASP A 320 15.73 0.39 -17.50
N VAL A 321 16.54 0.54 -16.44
CA VAL A 321 16.24 0.03 -15.10
C VAL A 321 15.36 1.01 -14.32
N ASP A 322 14.23 0.55 -13.79
CA ASP A 322 13.31 1.35 -12.98
C ASP A 322 13.51 1.14 -11.48
N ILE A 323 13.86 -0.08 -11.09
CA ILE A 323 13.96 -0.48 -9.68
C ILE A 323 15.33 -1.14 -9.46
N ILE A 324 16.07 -0.65 -8.47
CA ILE A 324 17.27 -1.33 -7.96
C ILE A 324 16.95 -1.89 -6.57
N LEU A 325 17.15 -3.19 -6.45
CA LEU A 325 17.06 -3.95 -5.20
C LEU A 325 18.48 -4.02 -4.62
N LEU A 326 18.72 -3.31 -3.52
CA LEU A 326 20.05 -3.23 -2.88
C LEU A 326 20.26 -4.42 -1.97
N SER A 327 21.20 -5.28 -2.33
CA SER A 327 21.30 -6.63 -1.82
C SER A 327 22.61 -6.85 -1.08
N PHE A 328 22.61 -6.98 0.25
CA PHE A 328 21.46 -7.12 1.16
C PHE A 328 21.67 -6.48 2.52
N LEU A 329 20.56 -6.22 3.22
CA LEU A 329 20.56 -6.21 4.68
C LEU A 329 20.28 -7.65 5.17
N ILE A 330 21.30 -8.29 5.74
CA ILE A 330 21.24 -9.67 6.23
C ILE A 330 20.96 -9.78 7.74
N SER A 331 20.93 -8.66 8.47
CA SER A 331 20.64 -8.64 9.90
C SER A 331 19.60 -7.60 10.28
N ALA A 332 18.57 -8.02 11.02
CA ALA A 332 17.56 -7.13 11.58
C ALA A 332 18.02 -6.43 12.89
N THR A 333 19.06 -6.95 13.54
CA THR A 333 19.54 -6.45 14.84
C THR A 333 20.72 -5.50 14.69
N ASN A 334 21.72 -5.86 13.87
CA ASN A 334 22.89 -5.04 13.61
C ASN A 334 22.85 -4.48 12.19
N ILE A 335 22.20 -3.32 12.04
CA ILE A 335 21.94 -2.74 10.71
C ILE A 335 23.23 -2.40 9.97
N ASP A 336 24.24 -1.85 10.66
CA ASP A 336 25.46 -1.38 10.00
C ASP A 336 26.35 -2.55 9.54
N LEU A 337 26.57 -3.54 10.42
CA LEU A 337 27.34 -4.75 10.07
C LEU A 337 26.53 -5.76 9.25
N GLY A 338 25.21 -5.64 9.27
CA GLY A 338 24.30 -6.47 8.51
C GLY A 338 24.20 -6.08 7.04
N LEU A 339 24.76 -4.94 6.62
CA LEU A 339 24.84 -4.59 5.20
C LEU A 339 25.98 -5.35 4.53
N ASN A 340 25.65 -6.11 3.49
CA ASN A 340 26.62 -6.87 2.71
C ASN A 340 26.43 -6.54 1.23
N PHE A 341 27.48 -6.02 0.58
CA PHE A 341 27.51 -5.74 -0.85
C PHE A 341 28.70 -6.44 -1.52
N ALA A 342 29.01 -7.66 -1.06
CA ALA A 342 30.10 -8.49 -1.54
C ALA A 342 31.44 -7.72 -1.61
N ASN A 343 31.95 -7.49 -2.82
CA ASN A 343 33.20 -6.78 -3.08
C ASN A 343 33.02 -5.28 -3.36
N SER A 344 31.80 -4.75 -3.25
CA SER A 344 31.52 -3.32 -3.41
C SER A 344 31.43 -2.61 -2.08
N ASP A 345 31.86 -1.35 -2.08
CA ASP A 345 31.65 -0.46 -0.95
C ASP A 345 30.16 -0.20 -0.73
N ARG A 346 29.83 0.12 0.53
CA ARG A 346 28.49 0.58 0.89
C ARG A 346 28.14 1.84 0.09
N PRO A 347 26.95 1.90 -0.54
CA PRO A 347 26.50 3.11 -1.21
C PRO A 347 26.51 4.34 -0.29
N THR A 348 27.03 5.44 -0.79
CA THR A 348 27.02 6.73 -0.09
C THR A 348 25.68 7.45 -0.26
N GLU A 349 25.41 8.41 0.63
CA GLU A 349 24.24 9.30 0.54
C GLU A 349 24.13 9.97 -0.84
N GLN A 350 25.26 10.47 -1.36
CA GLN A 350 25.33 11.16 -2.65
C GLN A 350 25.00 10.22 -3.81
N GLU A 351 25.42 8.95 -3.74
CA GLU A 351 25.10 7.98 -4.79
C GLU A 351 23.62 7.64 -4.80
N ILE A 352 23.02 7.37 -3.64
CA ILE A 352 21.57 7.13 -3.53
C ILE A 352 20.78 8.32 -4.09
N HIS A 353 21.14 9.54 -3.68
CA HIS A 353 20.51 10.74 -4.22
C HIS A 353 20.74 10.91 -5.73
N ALA A 354 21.95 10.68 -6.25
CA ALA A 354 22.24 10.80 -7.67
C ALA A 354 21.43 9.79 -8.51
N CYS A 355 21.17 8.60 -7.97
CA CYS A 355 20.33 7.62 -8.64
C CYS A 355 18.83 7.95 -8.55
N GLN A 356 18.38 8.52 -7.44
CA GLN A 356 16.99 8.96 -7.23
C GLN A 356 16.66 10.30 -7.91
N THR A 357 17.67 11.12 -8.21
CA THR A 357 17.51 12.46 -8.78
C THR A 357 18.19 12.55 -10.15
N LYS A 358 17.38 12.52 -11.20
CA LYS A 358 17.63 13.00 -12.57
C LYS A 358 19.10 13.34 -12.91
N TYR A 359 19.88 12.35 -13.33
CA TYR A 359 21.12 12.60 -14.06
C TYR A 359 20.79 13.20 -15.44
N ASN A 360 21.12 14.48 -15.66
CA ASN A 360 21.18 15.15 -16.97
C ASN A 360 19.96 15.10 -17.91
N SER A 361 18.72 15.15 -17.41
CA SER A 361 17.51 15.33 -18.25
C SER A 361 17.20 14.29 -19.33
N MET A 362 17.98 13.22 -19.43
CA MET A 362 17.79 12.11 -20.37
C MET A 362 17.34 10.80 -19.70
N HIS A 363 17.44 10.69 -18.37
CA HIS A 363 17.09 9.47 -17.64
C HIS A 363 15.98 9.73 -16.60
N SER A 364 15.10 8.75 -16.45
CA SER A 364 14.13 8.64 -15.36
C SER A 364 14.85 8.46 -14.02
N ASN A 365 14.20 8.88 -12.92
CA ASN A 365 14.63 8.49 -11.57
C ASN A 365 14.70 6.95 -11.47
N ILE A 366 15.39 6.40 -10.46
CA ILE A 366 15.38 4.98 -10.09
C ILE A 366 14.74 4.81 -8.70
N THR A 367 13.88 3.81 -8.54
CA THR A 367 13.29 3.43 -7.25
C THR A 367 14.25 2.51 -6.50
N PHE A 368 14.62 2.88 -5.27
CA PHE A 368 15.55 2.12 -4.42
C PHE A 368 14.85 1.37 -3.31
N LEU A 369 15.04 0.05 -3.29
CA LEU A 369 14.50 -0.84 -2.27
C LEU A 369 15.66 -1.65 -1.68
N PRO A 370 16.10 -1.42 -0.43
CA PRO A 370 16.95 -2.37 0.26
C PRO A 370 16.23 -3.71 0.37
N ALA A 371 16.89 -4.76 -0.11
CA ALA A 371 16.42 -6.12 0.01
C ALA A 371 16.83 -6.68 1.39
N LEU A 372 15.83 -7.18 2.10
CA LEU A 372 15.91 -7.72 3.45
C LEU A 372 15.83 -9.23 3.37
N GLY A 373 16.82 -9.92 3.91
CA GLY A 373 16.82 -11.37 3.88
C GLY A 373 18.21 -11.96 3.98
N THR A 374 18.29 -13.28 3.85
CA THR A 374 19.57 -13.98 3.87
C THR A 374 19.83 -14.57 2.50
N PHE A 375 20.99 -14.25 1.93
CA PHE A 375 21.50 -15.00 0.81
C PHE A 375 22.26 -16.22 1.34
N PRO A 376 21.91 -17.46 0.97
CA PRO A 376 22.78 -18.61 1.22
C PRO A 376 23.98 -18.52 0.28
N LEU A 377 25.02 -17.76 0.66
CA LEU A 377 26.31 -17.82 -0.04
C LEU A 377 26.92 -19.21 0.17
N PRO A 378 27.33 -19.94 -0.89
CA PRO A 378 28.48 -20.82 -0.77
C PRO A 378 29.68 -19.91 -0.51
N SER A 379 30.22 -19.97 0.70
CA SER A 379 31.33 -19.14 1.18
C SER A 379 32.48 -19.05 0.15
N PRO A 380 32.91 -17.85 -0.29
CA PRO A 380 34.30 -17.70 -0.69
C PRO A 380 35.20 -17.74 0.57
N PRO A 381 36.39 -18.35 0.50
CA PRO A 381 37.38 -18.17 1.55
C PRO A 381 37.81 -16.69 1.50
N GLU A 382 37.96 -16.05 2.67
CA GLU A 382 38.62 -14.74 2.86
C GLU A 382 37.79 -13.44 3.01
N THR A 383 36.47 -13.47 3.27
CA THR A 383 35.80 -12.29 3.88
C THR A 383 35.73 -12.40 5.40
N PRO A 384 36.04 -11.33 6.17
CA PRO A 384 35.93 -11.34 7.62
C PRO A 384 34.54 -11.79 8.07
N LYS A 385 34.48 -12.93 8.76
CA LYS A 385 33.30 -13.46 9.42
C LYS A 385 32.83 -12.48 10.50
N PHE A 386 31.84 -11.65 10.21
CA PHE A 386 31.25 -10.77 11.23
C PHE A 386 29.74 -10.92 11.43
N VAL A 387 29.08 -11.76 10.63
CA VAL A 387 27.77 -12.35 10.95
C VAL A 387 27.88 -13.83 10.59
N THR A 388 27.96 -14.71 11.57
CA THR A 388 27.87 -16.15 11.29
C THR A 388 26.43 -16.45 10.89
N SER A 389 26.24 -17.33 9.90
CA SER A 389 24.94 -17.81 9.39
C SER A 389 24.02 -18.49 10.43
N THR A 390 24.36 -18.41 11.71
CA THR A 390 23.65 -18.97 12.86
C THR A 390 22.83 -17.94 13.64
N ASP A 391 23.06 -16.64 13.43
CA ASP A 391 22.22 -15.60 14.02
C ASP A 391 20.97 -15.44 13.14
N ASN A 392 19.94 -16.21 13.45
CA ASN A 392 18.61 -16.11 12.83
C ASN A 392 17.92 -14.80 13.27
N THR A 393 18.49 -13.67 12.89
CA THR A 393 18.03 -12.34 13.31
C THR A 393 16.69 -11.94 12.70
N TRP A 394 16.24 -12.66 11.66
CA TRP A 394 14.95 -12.47 11.01
C TRP A 394 13.82 -13.28 11.64
N SER A 395 14.12 -14.26 12.49
CA SER A 395 13.09 -14.91 13.32
C SER A 395 12.91 -14.16 14.63
N PHE A 396 11.70 -13.66 14.84
CA PHE A 396 11.38 -12.92 16.05
C PHE A 396 10.68 -13.84 17.04
N ALA A 397 11.12 -13.85 18.29
CA ALA A 397 10.51 -14.69 19.32
C ALA A 397 9.06 -14.28 19.62
N ASP A 398 8.75 -13.00 19.47
CA ASP A 398 7.45 -12.41 19.76
C ASP A 398 7.17 -11.19 18.85
N GLN A 399 5.96 -10.64 18.96
CA GLN A 399 5.55 -9.45 18.21
C GLN A 399 6.42 -8.23 18.53
N LYS A 400 6.88 -8.08 19.78
CA LYS A 400 7.66 -6.91 20.19
C LYS A 400 8.99 -6.87 19.45
N GLN A 401 9.69 -8.00 19.34
CA GLN A 401 10.94 -8.09 18.59
C GLN A 401 10.73 -7.79 17.10
N ALA A 402 9.65 -8.26 16.49
CA ALA A 402 9.31 -7.97 15.10
C ALA A 402 9.03 -6.47 14.88
N VAL A 403 8.27 -5.85 15.77
CA VAL A 403 7.97 -4.40 15.75
C VAL A 403 9.23 -3.56 15.98
N ASP A 404 10.06 -3.92 16.96
CA ASP A 404 11.32 -3.24 17.26
C ASP A 404 12.30 -3.30 16.10
N ALA A 405 12.36 -4.44 15.39
CA ALA A 405 13.16 -4.60 14.18
C ALA A 405 12.65 -3.69 13.05
N ALA A 406 11.34 -3.65 12.82
CA ALA A 406 10.74 -2.76 11.81
C ALA A 406 10.98 -1.28 12.12
N ASN A 407 10.84 -0.86 13.39
CA ASN A 407 11.18 0.49 13.83
C ASN A 407 12.65 0.82 13.58
N ARG A 408 13.57 -0.10 13.94
CA ARG A 408 15.01 0.09 13.76
C ARG A 408 15.39 0.26 12.28
N ILE A 409 14.86 -0.59 11.42
CA ILE A 409 15.09 -0.53 9.97
C ILE A 409 14.49 0.76 9.39
N TRP A 410 13.28 1.15 9.81
CA TRP A 410 12.67 2.39 9.34
C TRP A 410 13.44 3.64 9.79
N LEU A 411 13.93 3.67 11.04
CA LEU A 411 14.76 4.76 11.54
C LEU A 411 16.11 4.86 10.82
N ALA A 412 16.65 3.73 10.34
CA ALA A 412 17.93 3.70 9.63
C ALA A 412 17.83 4.13 8.16
N PHE A 413 16.73 3.82 7.48
CA PHE A 413 16.61 3.97 6.01
C PHE A 413 15.43 4.84 5.54
N GLY A 414 14.40 5.04 6.37
CA GLY A 414 13.27 5.94 6.11
C GLY A 414 13.68 7.43 6.13
N PRO A 415 12.77 8.40 6.06
CA PRO A 415 13.14 9.83 5.99
C PRO A 415 14.04 10.31 7.13
N ALA A 416 15.04 11.15 6.88
CA ALA A 416 16.05 11.59 7.86
C ALA A 416 15.57 12.60 8.93
N SER A 417 14.29 12.96 8.95
CA SER A 417 13.71 13.91 9.90
C SER A 417 12.85 13.25 11.00
N LEU A 418 12.96 11.94 11.19
CA LEU A 418 12.17 11.22 12.20
C LEU A 418 12.79 11.39 13.61
N PRO A 419 11.98 11.58 14.66
CA PRO A 419 12.47 11.55 16.04
C PRO A 419 13.15 10.21 16.39
N GLY A 420 14.22 10.24 17.17
CA GLY A 420 14.89 9.02 17.67
C GLY A 420 15.82 8.33 16.66
N GLN A 421 16.22 9.02 15.59
CA GLN A 421 17.16 8.47 14.61
C GLN A 421 18.56 8.19 15.18
N PRO A 422 19.23 7.14 14.67
CA PRO A 422 20.61 6.87 15.02
C PRO A 422 21.52 8.02 14.57
N SER A 423 22.55 8.33 15.37
CA SER A 423 23.54 9.39 15.08
C SER A 423 24.35 9.15 13.80
N ALA A 424 24.45 7.90 13.36
CA ALA A 424 25.00 7.51 12.07
C ALA A 424 23.98 6.60 11.35
N ARG A 425 23.54 7.03 10.17
CA ARG A 425 22.66 6.26 9.28
C ARG A 425 23.50 5.63 8.17
N PRO A 426 23.23 4.39 7.73
CA PRO A 426 24.11 3.71 6.79
C PRO A 426 24.26 4.41 5.44
N PHE A 427 23.21 5.09 4.97
CA PHE A 427 23.19 5.87 3.72
C PHE A 427 23.10 7.37 3.99
N GLY A 428 23.57 7.83 5.15
CA GLY A 428 23.45 9.22 5.58
C GLY A 428 21.99 9.68 5.64
N SER A 429 21.72 10.90 5.18
CA SER A 429 20.38 11.49 5.16
C SER A 429 19.46 10.97 4.05
N ALA A 430 19.97 10.13 3.14
CA ALA A 430 19.18 9.58 2.06
C ALA A 430 18.01 8.73 2.58
N SER A 431 16.85 8.90 1.94
CA SER A 431 15.64 8.14 2.21
C SER A 431 15.38 7.16 1.07
N VAL A 432 15.25 5.88 1.40
CA VAL A 432 14.90 4.85 0.42
C VAL A 432 13.46 5.02 -0.07
N ASP A 433 13.08 4.29 -1.12
CA ASP A 433 11.72 4.32 -1.68
C ASP A 433 10.83 3.19 -1.16
N GLY A 434 11.37 2.35 -0.29
CA GLY A 434 10.67 1.17 0.22
C GLY A 434 11.63 0.06 0.63
N PHE A 435 11.13 -1.16 0.72
CA PHE A 435 11.92 -2.36 1.04
C PHE A 435 11.43 -3.56 0.24
N ASP A 436 12.33 -4.52 0.04
CA ASP A 436 12.02 -5.82 -0.54
C ASP A 436 12.25 -6.92 0.49
N LEU A 437 11.34 -7.89 0.55
CA LEU A 437 11.40 -9.03 1.46
C LEU A 437 11.85 -10.28 0.68
N ASP A 438 13.16 -10.54 0.71
CA ASP A 438 13.81 -11.66 0.01
C ASP A 438 14.20 -12.77 1.01
N PHE A 439 13.18 -13.35 1.64
CA PHE A 439 13.36 -14.41 2.63
C PHE A 439 13.28 -15.79 1.97
N GLU A 440 14.43 -16.44 1.81
CA GLU A 440 14.55 -17.78 1.23
C GLU A 440 14.49 -18.92 2.28
N ALA A 441 14.08 -18.59 3.51
CA ALA A 441 13.85 -19.54 4.60
C ALA A 441 12.64 -19.11 5.44
N PRO A 442 11.94 -20.03 6.11
CA PRO A 442 10.82 -19.68 6.97
C PRO A 442 11.33 -19.00 8.25
N TYR A 443 10.76 -17.84 8.56
CA TYR A 443 11.08 -17.08 9.76
C TYR A 443 9.84 -16.82 10.64
N SER A 444 10.00 -17.05 11.95
CA SER A 444 8.93 -16.83 12.92
C SER A 444 8.56 -15.35 12.98
N ASN A 445 7.25 -15.06 13.00
CA ASN A 445 6.70 -13.72 13.19
C ASN A 445 7.09 -12.67 12.12
N ILE A 446 7.59 -13.10 10.95
CA ILE A 446 8.00 -12.19 9.88
C ILE A 446 6.86 -11.35 9.29
N HIS A 447 5.63 -11.88 9.36
CA HIS A 447 4.42 -11.16 8.95
C HIS A 447 4.10 -9.96 9.87
N LEU A 448 4.41 -10.05 11.17
CA LEU A 448 4.24 -8.93 12.11
C LEU A 448 5.26 -7.83 11.83
N PHE A 449 6.49 -8.21 11.46
CA PHE A 449 7.51 -7.27 10.99
C PHE A 449 7.06 -6.56 9.71
N ALA A 450 6.64 -7.32 8.68
CA ALA A 450 6.18 -6.76 7.41
C ALA A 450 4.96 -5.84 7.59
N GLN A 451 4.01 -6.23 8.44
CA GLN A 451 2.84 -5.43 8.77
C GLN A 451 3.23 -4.10 9.43
N HIS A 452 4.13 -4.13 10.42
CA HIS A 452 4.55 -2.90 11.11
C HIS A 452 5.38 -1.99 10.20
N LEU A 453 6.23 -2.57 9.34
CA LEU A 453 6.99 -1.81 8.35
C LEU A 453 6.06 -1.09 7.36
N ARG A 454 5.03 -1.78 6.85
CA ARG A 454 3.97 -1.17 6.02
C ARG A 454 3.27 -0.03 6.74
N PHE A 455 2.90 -0.22 8.01
CA PHE A 455 2.28 0.82 8.84
C PHE A 455 3.15 2.08 8.93
N LEU A 456 4.46 1.94 9.23
CA LEU A 456 5.40 3.06 9.32
C LEU A 456 5.53 3.81 7.98
N MET A 457 5.60 3.06 6.88
CA MET A 457 5.66 3.59 5.52
C MET A 457 4.40 4.37 5.15
N ASP A 458 3.21 3.85 5.42
CA ASP A 458 1.92 4.53 5.12
C ASP A 458 1.71 5.76 5.99
N HIS A 459 2.06 5.67 7.27
CA HIS A 459 1.95 6.79 8.19
C HIS A 459 2.83 7.97 7.73
N THR A 460 4.06 7.66 7.32
CA THR A 460 5.00 8.68 6.84
C THR A 460 4.61 9.22 5.46
N ALA A 461 4.08 8.37 4.56
CA ALA A 461 3.57 8.80 3.26
C ALA A 461 2.44 9.82 3.38
N THR A 462 1.53 9.60 4.34
CA THR A 462 0.43 10.52 4.63
C THR A 462 0.92 11.89 5.10
N ALA A 463 2.02 11.94 5.86
CA ALA A 463 2.62 13.17 6.35
C ALA A 463 3.50 13.90 5.30
N GLY A 464 4.16 13.15 4.41
CA GLY A 464 5.21 13.67 3.51
C GLY A 464 4.88 13.69 2.01
N ASN A 465 3.71 13.21 1.60
CA ASN A 465 3.28 13.11 0.20
C ASN A 465 4.22 12.28 -0.71
N LYS A 466 5.00 11.35 -0.14
CA LYS A 466 5.85 10.36 -0.85
C LYS A 466 5.29 8.96 -0.61
N LYS A 467 4.95 8.21 -1.67
CA LYS A 467 4.60 6.79 -1.55
C LYS A 467 5.86 5.95 -1.35
N PHE A 468 5.81 5.01 -0.41
CA PHE A 468 6.83 3.97 -0.23
C PHE A 468 6.29 2.60 -0.64
N TYR A 469 7.16 1.76 -1.21
CA TYR A 469 6.81 0.45 -1.76
C TYR A 469 7.31 -0.70 -0.91
N LEU A 470 6.44 -1.68 -0.63
CA LEU A 470 6.87 -2.93 0.01
C LEU A 470 6.72 -4.06 -1.00
N SER A 471 7.82 -4.74 -1.28
CA SER A 471 7.82 -5.91 -2.17
C SER A 471 8.29 -7.17 -1.47
N ALA A 472 8.11 -8.31 -2.13
CA ALA A 472 8.69 -9.58 -1.70
C ALA A 472 9.18 -10.37 -2.93
N ALA A 473 10.12 -11.28 -2.72
CA ALA A 473 10.73 -12.08 -3.78
C ALA A 473 10.45 -13.59 -3.62
N PRO A 474 9.19 -14.05 -3.76
CA PRO A 474 8.87 -15.46 -3.66
C PRO A 474 9.48 -16.29 -4.78
N GLN A 475 9.75 -17.57 -4.52
CA GLN A 475 10.09 -18.52 -5.56
C GLN A 475 8.84 -18.89 -6.38
N CYS A 476 9.02 -19.49 -7.57
CA CYS A 476 7.89 -19.85 -8.43
C CYS A 476 6.88 -20.87 -7.86
N PRO A 477 7.20 -21.79 -6.92
CA PRO A 477 6.19 -22.65 -6.34
C PRO A 477 5.04 -21.83 -5.73
N PHE A 478 3.80 -22.23 -6.00
CA PHE A 478 2.62 -21.53 -5.50
C PHE A 478 1.85 -22.37 -4.47
N PRO A 479 1.59 -21.86 -3.25
CA PRO A 479 2.20 -20.65 -2.68
C PRO A 479 3.68 -20.88 -2.31
N ASP A 480 4.47 -19.82 -2.27
CA ASP A 480 5.82 -19.88 -1.72
C ASP A 480 5.75 -20.08 -0.20
N MET A 481 6.43 -21.12 0.30
CA MET A 481 6.33 -21.51 1.70
C MET A 481 7.24 -20.72 2.65
N ASN A 482 8.30 -20.09 2.14
CA ASN A 482 9.20 -19.28 2.95
C ASN A 482 8.56 -17.93 3.28
N LEU A 483 7.88 -17.34 2.30
CA LEU A 483 7.16 -16.08 2.41
C LEU A 483 5.67 -16.26 2.70
N TYR A 484 5.17 -17.49 2.85
CA TYR A 484 3.75 -17.78 3.13
C TYR A 484 3.12 -16.87 4.20
N PRO A 485 3.78 -16.59 5.35
CA PRO A 485 3.20 -15.71 6.37
C PRO A 485 2.87 -14.30 5.88
N VAL A 486 3.61 -13.78 4.89
CA VAL A 486 3.41 -12.45 4.30
C VAL A 486 2.52 -12.51 3.06
N LEU A 487 2.51 -13.65 2.35
CA LEU A 487 1.73 -13.85 1.13
C LEU A 487 0.28 -14.29 1.38
N HIS A 488 -0.07 -14.74 2.58
CA HIS A 488 -1.36 -15.37 2.83
C HIS A 488 -2.38 -14.44 3.50
N GLY A 489 -3.66 -14.63 3.15
CA GLY A 489 -4.78 -13.92 3.75
C GLY A 489 -4.63 -12.40 3.65
N ASN A 490 -4.98 -11.70 4.73
CA ASN A 490 -4.92 -10.23 4.75
C ASN A 490 -3.49 -9.68 4.78
N MET A 491 -2.49 -10.51 5.05
CA MET A 491 -1.09 -10.07 4.97
C MET A 491 -0.68 -9.79 3.53
N ALA A 492 -1.28 -10.45 2.54
CA ALA A 492 -0.95 -10.23 1.13
C ALA A 492 -1.15 -8.77 0.68
N THR A 493 -2.05 -8.02 1.32
CA THR A 493 -2.38 -6.64 0.95
C THR A 493 -1.34 -5.61 1.43
N VAL A 494 -0.37 -6.03 2.25
CA VAL A 494 0.74 -5.14 2.67
C VAL A 494 1.76 -4.94 1.55
N LEU A 495 1.77 -5.82 0.54
CA LEU A 495 2.70 -5.81 -0.58
C LEU A 495 2.14 -5.01 -1.77
N ASP A 496 2.97 -4.15 -2.34
CA ASP A 496 2.66 -3.42 -3.58
C ASP A 496 2.92 -4.29 -4.82
N PHE A 497 3.99 -5.09 -4.80
CA PHE A 497 4.34 -6.01 -5.87
C PHE A 497 5.28 -7.13 -5.41
N VAL A 498 5.38 -8.19 -6.21
CA VAL A 498 6.29 -9.33 -5.96
C VAL A 498 7.21 -9.61 -7.14
N PHE A 499 8.44 -10.02 -6.85
CA PHE A 499 9.45 -10.47 -7.80
C PHE A 499 9.53 -11.99 -7.81
N ILE A 500 8.66 -12.65 -8.58
CA ILE A 500 8.56 -14.12 -8.54
C ILE A 500 9.78 -14.73 -9.24
N GLN A 501 10.57 -15.51 -8.52
CA GLN A 501 11.80 -16.12 -9.01
C GLN A 501 11.49 -17.38 -9.85
N PHE A 502 11.44 -17.24 -11.18
CA PHE A 502 11.23 -18.36 -12.11
C PHE A 502 12.55 -19.06 -12.46
N TYR A 503 13.29 -19.46 -11.42
CA TYR A 503 14.52 -20.23 -11.51
C TYR A 503 14.74 -21.07 -10.26
N ASN A 504 15.70 -22.00 -10.31
CA ASN A 504 16.04 -22.95 -9.24
C ASN A 504 14.92 -23.95 -8.83
N ASN A 505 13.75 -23.90 -9.46
CA ASN A 505 12.58 -24.72 -9.14
C ASN A 505 12.00 -25.36 -10.42
N ALA A 506 12.58 -26.50 -10.81
CA ALA A 506 12.31 -27.17 -12.10
C ALA A 506 10.82 -27.36 -12.44
N PRO A 507 9.92 -27.67 -11.48
CA PRO A 507 8.50 -27.84 -11.80
C PRO A 507 7.81 -26.59 -12.34
N CYS A 508 8.28 -25.39 -12.00
CA CYS A 508 7.62 -24.13 -12.33
C CYS A 508 8.53 -23.10 -13.01
N ASP A 509 9.82 -23.38 -13.21
CA ASP A 509 10.74 -22.46 -13.88
C ASP A 509 10.84 -22.69 -15.40
N MET A 510 11.77 -21.97 -16.04
CA MET A 510 11.95 -21.99 -17.50
C MET A 510 12.29 -23.38 -18.09
N ARG A 511 12.71 -24.35 -17.27
CA ARG A 511 12.90 -25.76 -17.70
C ARG A 511 11.58 -26.43 -18.06
N SER A 512 10.48 -25.96 -17.48
CA SER A 512 9.13 -26.47 -17.70
C SER A 512 8.24 -25.34 -18.22
N PRO A 513 8.17 -25.10 -19.55
CA PRO A 513 7.32 -24.04 -20.09
C PRO A 513 5.86 -24.15 -19.65
N ARG A 514 5.33 -25.37 -19.54
CA ARG A 514 3.97 -25.60 -19.00
C ARG A 514 3.88 -25.20 -17.53
N GLY A 515 4.81 -25.69 -16.70
CA GLY A 515 4.84 -25.36 -15.28
C GLY A 515 5.02 -23.87 -14.98
N PHE A 516 5.81 -23.18 -15.80
CA PHE A 516 5.93 -21.72 -15.78
C PHE A 516 4.57 -21.04 -15.98
N TRP A 517 3.82 -21.44 -17.01
CA TRP A 517 2.51 -20.84 -17.29
C TRP A 517 1.46 -21.19 -16.23
N ASP A 518 1.48 -22.42 -15.73
CA ASP A 518 0.58 -22.86 -14.66
C ASP A 518 0.85 -22.04 -13.37
N SER A 519 2.11 -21.97 -12.93
CA SER A 519 2.52 -21.17 -11.77
C SER A 519 2.24 -19.67 -11.94
N LEU A 520 2.62 -19.07 -13.08
CA LEU A 520 2.35 -17.66 -13.33
C LEU A 520 0.84 -17.37 -13.37
N GLY A 521 0.04 -18.32 -13.88
CA GLY A 521 -1.42 -18.26 -13.85
C GLY A 521 -1.99 -18.23 -12.43
N ASP A 522 -1.46 -19.09 -11.55
CA ASP A 522 -1.83 -19.15 -10.13
C ASP A 522 -1.43 -17.87 -9.38
N TRP A 523 -0.21 -17.37 -9.60
CA TRP A 523 0.23 -16.10 -9.03
C TRP A 523 -0.62 -14.91 -9.52
N ASN A 524 -0.93 -14.83 -10.81
CA ASN A 524 -1.74 -13.76 -11.38
C ASN A 524 -3.20 -13.83 -10.90
N SER A 525 -3.84 -14.99 -11.00
CA SER A 525 -5.28 -15.13 -10.78
C SER A 525 -5.65 -15.51 -9.35
N GLY A 526 -4.85 -16.36 -8.70
CA GLY A 526 -5.08 -16.84 -7.34
C GLY A 526 -4.58 -15.88 -6.27
N TRP A 527 -3.52 -15.11 -6.54
CA TRP A 527 -2.93 -14.21 -5.54
C TRP A 527 -3.01 -12.73 -5.89
N ALA A 528 -2.41 -12.30 -7.00
CA ALA A 528 -2.24 -10.87 -7.30
C ALA A 528 -3.56 -10.11 -7.49
N LYS A 529 -4.54 -10.72 -8.18
CA LYS A 529 -5.89 -10.13 -8.30
C LYS A 529 -6.60 -9.98 -6.96
N ALA A 530 -6.37 -10.90 -6.01
CA ALA A 530 -7.01 -10.87 -4.70
C ALA A 530 -6.30 -9.93 -3.73
N SER A 531 -4.96 -9.85 -3.78
CA SER A 531 -4.16 -8.98 -2.92
C SER A 531 -4.15 -7.52 -3.39
N GLY A 532 -4.40 -7.27 -4.68
CA GLY A 532 -4.23 -5.96 -5.30
C GLY A 532 -2.78 -5.62 -5.64
N ALA A 533 -1.84 -6.53 -5.38
CA ALA A 533 -0.43 -6.38 -5.71
C ALA A 533 -0.17 -6.70 -7.18
N ARG A 534 1.00 -6.29 -7.67
CA ARG A 534 1.45 -6.56 -9.05
C ARG A 534 2.58 -7.59 -9.10
N ILE A 535 2.77 -8.26 -10.23
CA ILE A 535 3.75 -9.34 -10.38
C ILE A 535 4.85 -8.98 -11.36
N PHE A 536 6.09 -9.27 -10.99
CA PHE A 536 7.24 -9.28 -11.86
C PHE A 536 7.68 -10.72 -12.14
N VAL A 537 8.15 -10.97 -13.36
CA VAL A 537 8.77 -12.25 -13.72
C VAL A 537 10.27 -12.12 -13.50
N GLY A 538 10.77 -12.83 -12.49
CA GLY A 538 12.18 -12.87 -12.12
C GLY A 538 12.96 -13.92 -12.90
N LEU A 539 14.06 -13.52 -13.52
CA LEU A 539 14.91 -14.37 -14.35
C LEU A 539 16.40 -14.20 -13.98
N PRO A 540 17.23 -15.22 -14.20
CA PRO A 540 18.67 -15.06 -14.09
C PRO A 540 19.20 -14.23 -15.27
N GLY A 541 20.04 -13.22 -15.00
CA GLY A 541 20.62 -12.35 -16.02
C GLY A 541 21.62 -13.05 -16.94
N ALA A 542 22.22 -14.15 -16.49
CA ALA A 542 23.06 -15.02 -17.30
C ALA A 542 23.00 -16.48 -16.81
N ILE A 543 23.43 -17.41 -17.65
CA ILE A 543 23.48 -18.84 -17.30
C ILE A 543 24.37 -19.13 -16.08
N THR A 544 25.40 -18.30 -15.86
CA THR A 544 26.34 -18.37 -14.74
C THR A 544 25.77 -17.85 -13.43
N ALA A 545 24.63 -17.16 -13.45
CA ALA A 545 23.92 -16.71 -12.25
C ALA A 545 23.32 -17.87 -11.46
N ILE A 546 23.23 -19.04 -12.08
CA ILE A 546 22.59 -20.23 -11.54
C ILE A 546 23.63 -21.34 -11.38
N GLY A 547 23.52 -22.07 -10.26
CA GLY A 547 24.38 -23.21 -9.98
C GLY A 547 24.36 -24.24 -11.12
N PRO A 548 25.45 -24.99 -11.35
CA PRO A 548 25.57 -25.90 -12.50
C PRO A 548 24.39 -26.87 -12.69
N ALA A 549 23.82 -27.38 -11.60
CA ALA A 549 22.68 -28.30 -11.62
C ALA A 549 21.36 -27.68 -12.14
N ASN A 550 21.23 -26.35 -12.08
CA ASN A 550 20.00 -25.63 -12.38
C ASN A 550 20.11 -24.73 -13.61
N ARG A 551 21.22 -24.79 -14.38
CA ARG A 551 21.47 -23.92 -15.54
C ARG A 551 20.35 -23.90 -16.58
N GLY A 552 19.56 -24.96 -16.69
CA GLY A 552 18.38 -24.99 -17.56
C GLY A 552 17.27 -23.98 -17.18
N SER A 553 17.35 -23.36 -16.00
CA SER A 553 16.45 -22.27 -15.58
C SER A 553 16.72 -20.97 -16.32
N TYR A 554 17.91 -20.82 -16.90
CA TYR A 554 18.27 -19.65 -17.69
C TYR A 554 17.61 -19.70 -19.07
N ILE A 555 17.17 -18.54 -19.55
CA ILE A 555 16.64 -18.34 -20.89
C ILE A 555 17.30 -17.11 -21.51
N GLU A 556 17.69 -17.21 -22.77
CA GLU A 556 18.20 -16.07 -23.54
C GLU A 556 17.15 -14.96 -23.62
N GLY A 557 17.56 -13.70 -23.43
CA GLY A 557 16.64 -12.56 -23.39
C GLY A 557 15.80 -12.41 -24.66
N SER A 558 16.38 -12.72 -25.82
CA SER A 558 15.68 -12.71 -27.11
C SER A 558 14.59 -13.80 -27.20
N VAL A 559 14.86 -14.97 -26.64
CA VAL A 559 13.93 -16.10 -26.61
C VAL A 559 12.78 -15.81 -25.64
N PHE A 560 13.07 -15.25 -24.47
CA PHE A 560 12.04 -14.83 -23.52
C PHE A 560 11.13 -13.74 -24.10
N ALA A 561 11.74 -12.70 -24.70
CA ALA A 561 11.02 -11.62 -25.36
C ALA A 561 10.07 -12.13 -26.45
N ALA A 562 10.55 -13.01 -27.34
CA ALA A 562 9.78 -13.50 -28.47
C ALA A 562 8.62 -14.43 -28.04
N ASN A 563 8.84 -15.29 -27.04
CA ASN A 563 7.91 -16.38 -26.76
C ASN A 563 7.00 -16.15 -25.55
N TYR A 564 7.38 -15.25 -24.63
CA TYR A 564 6.73 -15.08 -23.33
C TYR A 564 6.17 -13.67 -23.15
N VAL A 565 6.99 -12.62 -23.33
CA VAL A 565 6.62 -11.24 -22.97
C VAL A 565 5.28 -10.81 -23.55
N ASN A 566 5.03 -11.06 -24.84
CA ASN A 566 3.78 -10.67 -25.49
C ASN A 566 2.53 -11.31 -24.87
N LYS A 567 2.64 -12.53 -24.35
CA LYS A 567 1.52 -13.24 -23.69
C LYS A 567 1.36 -12.80 -22.24
N ILE A 568 2.47 -12.56 -21.53
CA ILE A 568 2.45 -12.16 -20.12
C ILE A 568 1.86 -10.75 -19.96
N LYS A 569 2.07 -9.88 -20.94
CA LYS A 569 1.47 -8.54 -21.00
C LYS A 569 -0.05 -8.53 -20.92
N ASP A 570 -0.72 -9.60 -21.32
CA ASP A 570 -2.18 -9.72 -21.23
C ASP A 570 -2.66 -9.92 -19.78
N PHE A 571 -1.75 -10.21 -18.84
CA PHE A 571 -2.11 -10.35 -17.43
C PHE A 571 -2.24 -8.96 -16.80
N PRO A 572 -3.43 -8.60 -16.25
CA PRO A 572 -3.66 -7.25 -15.74
C PRO A 572 -2.81 -6.91 -14.52
N THR A 573 -2.29 -7.92 -13.83
CA THR A 573 -1.42 -7.76 -12.65
C THR A 573 0.06 -7.67 -13.02
N PHE A 574 0.45 -7.92 -14.28
CA PHE A 574 1.84 -7.92 -14.70
C PHE A 574 2.46 -6.51 -14.64
N ALA A 575 3.57 -6.36 -13.93
CA ALA A 575 4.29 -5.10 -13.74
C ALA A 575 5.60 -5.00 -14.53
N GLY A 576 6.25 -6.12 -14.84
CA GLY A 576 7.54 -6.08 -15.51
C GLY A 576 8.41 -7.32 -15.32
N VAL A 577 9.69 -7.17 -15.63
CA VAL A 577 10.70 -8.23 -15.49
C VAL A 577 11.71 -7.85 -14.41
N MET A 578 12.11 -8.81 -13.59
CA MET A 578 13.20 -8.69 -12.63
C MET A 578 14.38 -9.55 -13.10
N ALA A 579 15.60 -9.04 -12.95
CA ALA A 579 16.81 -9.79 -13.26
C ALA A 579 17.73 -9.96 -12.03
N TRP A 580 18.20 -11.19 -11.83
CA TRP A 580 19.25 -11.55 -10.88
C TRP A 580 20.58 -11.80 -11.61
N ASP A 581 21.62 -10.98 -11.48
CA ASP A 581 21.69 -9.63 -10.91
C ASP A 581 22.45 -8.70 -11.89
N MET A 582 22.70 -7.45 -11.51
CA MET A 582 23.38 -6.48 -12.38
C MET A 582 24.77 -6.94 -12.84
N SER A 583 25.56 -7.60 -11.98
CA SER A 583 26.90 -8.08 -12.37
C SER A 583 26.86 -9.12 -13.48
N GLN A 584 25.80 -9.94 -13.52
CA GLN A 584 25.57 -10.91 -14.59
C GLN A 584 25.14 -10.23 -15.88
N LEU A 585 24.33 -9.17 -15.79
CA LEU A 585 23.92 -8.38 -16.95
C LEU A 585 25.08 -7.61 -17.57
N ASP A 586 26.01 -7.12 -16.73
CA ASP A 586 27.24 -6.47 -17.21
C ASP A 586 28.08 -7.44 -18.06
N GLY A 587 28.12 -8.72 -17.67
CA GLY A 587 28.73 -9.80 -18.47
C GLY A 587 27.88 -10.30 -19.64
N ASN A 588 26.57 -10.00 -19.65
CA ASN A 588 25.60 -10.48 -20.64
C ASN A 588 24.73 -9.34 -21.19
N THR A 589 25.37 -8.44 -21.94
CA THR A 589 24.73 -7.25 -22.52
C THR A 589 23.61 -7.56 -23.52
N ALA A 590 23.49 -8.81 -23.98
CA ALA A 590 22.44 -9.25 -24.90
C ALA A 590 21.09 -9.57 -24.20
N PHE A 591 21.06 -9.68 -22.87
CA PHE A 591 19.88 -10.13 -22.15
C PHE A 591 18.74 -9.10 -22.12
N LEU A 592 19.00 -7.89 -21.61
CA LEU A 592 17.96 -6.86 -21.41
C LEU A 592 17.41 -6.24 -22.70
N PRO A 593 18.21 -5.85 -23.71
CA PRO A 593 17.70 -5.11 -24.87
C PRO A 593 16.48 -5.71 -25.58
N PRO A 594 16.41 -7.02 -25.89
CA PRO A 594 15.22 -7.59 -26.51
C PRO A 594 13.99 -7.59 -25.59
N ILE A 595 14.19 -7.77 -24.28
CA ILE A 595 13.09 -7.73 -23.28
C ILE A 595 12.54 -6.31 -23.20
N VAL A 596 13.42 -5.31 -23.08
CA VAL A 596 13.06 -3.89 -23.09
C VAL A 596 12.31 -3.54 -24.37
N ALA A 597 12.82 -3.97 -25.53
CA ALA A 597 12.16 -3.72 -26.82
C ALA A 597 10.76 -4.36 -26.89
N ALA A 598 10.61 -5.58 -26.38
CA ALA A 598 9.30 -6.23 -26.30
C ALA A 598 8.36 -5.52 -25.32
N LEU A 599 8.87 -4.98 -24.20
CA LEU A 599 8.08 -4.27 -23.19
C LEU A 599 7.66 -2.85 -23.61
N ARG A 600 8.60 -2.08 -24.17
CA ARG A 600 8.50 -0.62 -24.39
C ARG A 600 8.52 -0.19 -25.86
N GLY A 601 8.85 -1.10 -26.78
CA GLY A 601 9.16 -0.78 -28.18
C GLY A 601 10.66 -0.56 -28.42
N PRO A 602 11.09 -0.48 -29.69
CA PRO A 602 12.50 -0.57 -30.10
C PRO A 602 13.41 0.57 -29.63
N LEU A 603 12.86 1.66 -29.09
CA LEU A 603 13.59 2.83 -28.60
C LEU A 603 13.70 2.88 -27.06
N GLY A 604 13.13 1.92 -26.33
CA GLY A 604 13.11 1.97 -24.87
C GLY A 604 12.41 3.22 -24.34
N ARG A 605 12.88 3.79 -23.23
CA ARG A 605 12.31 5.02 -22.63
C ARG A 605 12.49 6.32 -23.43
N ASP A 606 13.15 6.29 -24.59
CA ASP A 606 13.51 7.51 -25.35
C ASP A 606 12.34 8.16 -26.14
N VAL A 607 11.07 7.76 -25.90
CA VAL A 607 9.90 8.37 -26.55
C VAL A 607 8.92 8.93 -25.52
N VAL A 608 9.04 10.23 -25.25
CA VAL A 608 7.92 11.01 -24.72
C VAL A 608 6.88 11.09 -25.83
N ALA A 609 5.78 10.34 -25.69
CA ALA A 609 4.65 10.43 -26.59
C ALA A 609 3.96 11.78 -26.39
N ASN A 610 4.38 12.78 -27.16
CA ASN A 610 3.65 14.03 -27.32
C ASN A 610 2.94 13.97 -28.67
N GLY A 611 1.60 13.99 -28.63
CA GLY A 611 0.76 14.15 -29.82
C GLY A 611 0.24 12.84 -30.40
N SER A 612 -1.09 12.73 -30.38
CA SER A 612 -1.87 11.88 -31.26
C SER A 612 -1.47 12.11 -32.72
N VAL A 613 -0.82 11.14 -33.35
CA VAL A 613 -0.72 11.07 -34.80
C VAL A 613 -1.15 9.67 -35.24
N SER A 614 -2.35 9.60 -35.80
CA SER A 614 -2.78 8.48 -36.63
C SER A 614 -1.82 8.36 -37.82
N GLY A 615 -1.02 7.30 -37.87
CA GLY A 615 -0.10 7.03 -38.96
C GLY A 615 -0.02 5.54 -39.24
N ASN A 616 -0.71 5.12 -40.30
CA ASN A 616 -0.50 3.82 -40.96
C ASN A 616 0.97 3.69 -41.36
N TRP A 617 1.64 2.63 -40.91
CA TRP A 617 2.94 2.25 -41.46
C TRP A 617 2.99 0.76 -41.79
N THR A 618 3.22 0.52 -43.07
CA THR A 618 3.40 -0.75 -43.75
C THR A 618 4.71 -1.44 -43.36
N TYR A 619 4.66 -2.75 -43.15
CA TYR A 619 5.84 -3.60 -42.94
C TYR A 619 6.80 -3.52 -44.13
N ALA A 620 8.03 -3.06 -43.89
CA ALA A 620 9.16 -3.25 -44.80
C ALA A 620 9.88 -4.56 -44.44
N ASN A 621 9.94 -5.50 -45.38
CA ASN A 621 10.69 -6.74 -45.26
C ASN A 621 12.20 -6.44 -45.22
N TYR A 622 12.87 -6.80 -44.11
CA TYR A 622 14.32 -6.92 -44.09
C TYR A 622 14.74 -8.30 -44.57
N THR A 623 15.42 -8.33 -45.71
CA THR A 623 16.15 -9.49 -46.23
C THR A 623 17.41 -9.73 -45.39
N TYR A 624 17.53 -10.92 -44.81
CA TYR A 624 18.76 -11.42 -44.20
C TYR A 624 19.86 -11.54 -45.27
N ALA A 625 20.98 -10.85 -45.05
CA ALA A 625 22.21 -11.08 -45.80
C ALA A 625 22.93 -12.30 -45.18
N ASP A 626 22.92 -13.41 -45.91
CA ASP A 626 23.62 -14.64 -45.59
C ASP A 626 25.12 -14.48 -45.90
N HIS A 627 25.95 -14.45 -44.86
CA HIS A 627 27.39 -14.57 -44.95
C HIS A 627 27.82 -16.00 -44.62
N THR A 628 27.52 -16.95 -45.51
CA THR A 628 28.24 -18.23 -45.57
C THR A 628 28.63 -18.59 -47.01
N LYS A 629 29.73 -17.99 -47.49
CA LYS A 629 30.47 -18.53 -48.64
C LYS A 629 31.60 -19.42 -48.14
N GLY A 630 31.47 -20.73 -48.33
CA GLY A 630 32.52 -21.67 -47.99
C GLY A 630 32.26 -23.14 -48.33
N LYS A 631 32.12 -23.45 -49.63
CA LYS A 631 32.57 -24.69 -50.29
C LYS A 631 31.68 -25.96 -50.28
N TYR A 632 31.29 -26.34 -51.52
CA TYR A 632 30.91 -27.65 -52.08
C TYR A 632 29.63 -28.31 -51.53
N GLY A 633 28.69 -28.85 -52.30
CA GLY A 633 28.55 -29.13 -53.73
C GLY A 633 27.35 -30.09 -53.89
N HIS A 634 26.51 -29.86 -54.92
CA HIS A 634 25.52 -30.79 -55.49
C HIS A 634 24.58 -31.60 -54.56
N MET A 635 23.28 -31.22 -54.53
CA MET A 635 22.22 -31.99 -55.22
C MET A 635 20.88 -31.23 -55.27
N LYS A 636 20.16 -31.47 -56.35
CA LYS A 636 19.01 -30.73 -56.90
C LYS A 636 17.71 -31.51 -56.65
N LYS A 637 16.58 -30.79 -56.57
CA LYS A 637 15.15 -31.22 -56.65
C LYS A 637 14.65 -31.86 -55.34
N ILE A 638 13.53 -31.46 -54.73
CA ILE A 638 12.16 -31.31 -55.27
C ILE A 638 11.39 -30.25 -54.44
N LYS A 639 10.87 -29.22 -55.10
CA LYS A 639 9.72 -28.42 -54.63
C LYS A 639 8.66 -28.52 -55.73
N LYS A 640 7.47 -29.08 -55.44
CA LYS A 640 6.16 -28.67 -55.97
C LYS A 640 5.05 -29.67 -55.58
N ALA A 641 4.20 -29.27 -54.64
CA ALA A 641 2.75 -29.49 -54.57
C ALA A 641 2.27 -28.97 -53.21
N ARG A 642 1.93 -27.68 -53.05
CA ARG A 642 0.53 -27.14 -53.11
C ARG A 642 -0.44 -28.06 -52.37
N LEU A 643 -0.81 -27.76 -51.12
CA LEU A 643 -1.80 -26.74 -50.76
C LEU A 643 -3.14 -26.94 -51.49
N ALA A 644 -3.83 -28.03 -51.18
CA ALA A 644 -5.28 -28.24 -51.37
C ALA A 644 -5.70 -29.57 -50.73
N ALA A 645 -6.05 -29.57 -49.45
CA ALA A 645 -6.93 -30.55 -48.78
C ALA A 645 -6.86 -30.37 -47.26
N TYR A 646 -7.44 -29.28 -46.75
CA TYR A 646 -7.85 -29.22 -45.34
C TYR A 646 -9.14 -28.39 -45.23
N MET A 647 -10.15 -28.85 -45.99
CA MET A 647 -11.56 -28.66 -45.70
C MET A 647 -12.25 -29.99 -46.00
N VAL A 648 -13.22 -30.37 -45.16
CA VAL A 648 -13.96 -31.65 -45.07
C VAL A 648 -13.16 -32.68 -44.25
N ALA A 649 -13.57 -33.14 -43.06
CA ALA A 649 -14.91 -33.42 -42.52
C ALA A 649 -14.96 -33.07 -41.00
N ARG A 650 -15.92 -32.29 -40.49
CA ARG A 650 -17.26 -32.74 -40.03
C ARG A 650 -17.93 -33.77 -40.93
N ALA A 651 -17.78 -35.03 -40.53
CA ALA A 651 -18.71 -36.16 -40.57
C ALA A 651 -18.00 -37.32 -39.88
#